data_AF-E7GUE4-F1
#
_entry.id   AF-E7GUE4-F1
#
_cell.length_a   1.000
_cell.length_b   1.000
_cell.length_c   1.000
_cell.angle_alpha   90.00
_cell.angle_beta   90.00
_cell.angle_gamma   90.00
#
_symmetry.space_group_name_H-M   'P 1'
#
loop_
_entity.id
_entity.type
_entity.pdbx_description
1 polymer ?
#
loop_
_entity_poly.entity_id
_entity_poly.type
_entity_poly.pdbx_seq_one_letter_code
_entity_poly.pdbx_strand_id
1 'polypeptide(L)'
;MTDIVDEKDGVKPRIQGARWRKLDNTAKLFAAVAGEDLSNVFRLSVSLKAEVKPHLLSQALERTLPEFENFRVKLRKGFFWNYFETNNREPLIEKEETYPCKFIDPHESHRFPFRVSYYGKRINFEVFHGLTDGLGALNFLKSLTEHYLELCLEETGRDETPGDRGKPGSKEEREGQENEGNRAEAGDREEAERRKEAAGPEETGFREALRDTLEAKEVKRPGIQEKQTTRQGDPVARADTNKTIRQMEEDGYLRHYKKRPHRHYETEPALIIKGEYLPLDCQSVLHGSIRLNQLKGLCKQEGVSITKYLTAALIWSLIQVYTDGNTLDQPVALNLPINLRSFFDSETLANFFSVTNIAWPKGKAPKRFEDVLAEVGRQMDEKIVKERLEETISYNVSNEKKWYIRIIPLFIKNMAMNAIFLKSSKAYTMTLSNLGPVSIKPELENMVDAFHVLIGVSRQQKLKCGVIAFRDRIYLSFNSVMDDLKLQEFFFSFLEERGAAAELESNGAVDKKYDRGNFPAVSYDRGKLRKMTNIVYLVLLTAAAITGLVNFLTYEKVKIWWSLITIGGIAYVAMTLRYSIIRRASLAGILVRQSIGAQILLVLIDYMTGFRGWSVNYAIPSLILFDVIAIVFLILINRLNWQSYFMYQIAITIFSFIPLILWAAGWITSPMMSVITVILSVSVLLITIILGDRSVKKELKRRFYF
;
A
#
# COMPACT_ATOMS: atom_id res chain seq x y z
N MET A 1 47.82 17.90 10.71
CA MET A 1 48.37 19.28 10.73
C MET A 1 47.67 20.00 9.59
N THR A 2 46.93 21.05 9.96
CA THR A 2 46.27 22.06 9.08
C THR A 2 45.24 21.56 8.06
N ASP A 3 44.00 21.41 8.55
CA ASP A 3 42.79 21.66 7.75
C ASP A 3 42.72 23.16 7.45
N ILE A 4 42.82 23.52 6.17
CA ILE A 4 42.46 24.85 5.69
C ILE A 4 40.98 24.81 5.36
N VAL A 5 40.21 25.54 6.15
CA VAL A 5 38.83 25.91 5.92
C VAL A 5 38.80 26.79 4.66
N ASP A 6 38.16 26.30 3.59
CA ASP A 6 37.70 27.18 2.50
C ASP A 6 36.18 27.30 2.63
N GLU A 7 35.79 28.37 3.33
CA GLU A 7 34.44 28.84 3.52
C GLU A 7 34.12 29.79 2.37
N LYS A 8 33.53 29.26 1.29
CA LYS A 8 32.90 30.06 0.24
C LYS A 8 31.47 29.61 -0.03
N ASP A 9 30.62 30.62 -0.01
CA ASP A 9 29.20 30.62 -0.33
C ASP A 9 28.81 29.71 -1.49
N GLY A 10 27.83 28.86 -1.23
CA GLY A 10 27.14 28.07 -2.24
C GLY A 10 26.20 27.08 -1.59
N VAL A 11 24.92 27.17 -1.91
CA VAL A 11 23.97 26.05 -1.70
C VAL A 11 24.64 24.82 -2.32
N LYS A 12 25.13 23.88 -1.49
CA LYS A 12 25.70 22.64 -2.01
C LYS A 12 24.69 22.03 -2.97
N PRO A 13 25.07 21.68 -4.20
CA PRO A 13 24.14 21.08 -5.14
C PRO A 13 23.49 19.87 -4.47
N ARG A 14 22.16 19.77 -4.56
CA ARG A 14 21.37 18.66 -4.00
C ARG A 14 21.66 17.37 -4.77
N ILE A 15 22.85 16.81 -4.57
CA ILE A 15 23.32 15.61 -5.26
C ILE A 15 22.52 14.41 -4.77
N GLN A 16 21.94 13.67 -5.71
CA GLN A 16 21.25 12.42 -5.45
C GLN A 16 22.21 11.44 -4.73
N GLY A 17 21.84 10.96 -3.55
CA GLY A 17 22.67 10.04 -2.76
C GLY A 17 23.79 10.69 -1.93
N ALA A 18 23.80 12.02 -1.78
CA ALA A 18 24.78 12.72 -0.95
C ALA A 18 24.75 12.31 0.54
N ARG A 19 23.62 11.80 1.03
CA ARG A 19 23.42 11.35 2.41
C ARG A 19 22.72 10.00 2.41
N TRP A 20 23.18 9.13 3.30
CA TRP A 20 22.57 7.82 3.57
C TRP A 20 22.40 7.65 5.07
N ARG A 21 21.44 6.81 5.46
CA ARG A 21 21.17 6.50 6.86
C ARG A 21 20.79 5.04 7.04
N LYS A 22 21.10 4.52 8.23
CA LYS A 22 20.80 3.15 8.61
C LYS A 22 19.31 3.01 8.92
N LEU A 23 18.74 1.85 8.59
CA LEU A 23 17.38 1.48 8.99
C LEU A 23 17.32 1.21 10.50
N ASP A 24 16.25 1.65 11.13
CA ASP A 24 15.86 1.17 12.46
C ASP A 24 15.51 -0.34 12.42
N ASN A 25 15.37 -0.97 13.58
CA ASN A 25 15.14 -2.42 13.65
C ASN A 25 13.80 -2.87 13.08
N THR A 26 12.77 -2.05 13.25
CA THR A 26 11.43 -2.28 12.71
C THR A 26 11.45 -2.17 11.18
N ALA A 27 12.16 -1.18 10.65
CA ALA A 27 12.36 -0.98 9.22
C ALA A 27 13.16 -2.11 8.55
N LYS A 28 14.15 -2.69 9.24
CA LYS A 28 14.85 -3.90 8.75
C LYS A 28 13.91 -5.11 8.65
N LEU A 29 13.06 -5.32 9.65
CA LEU A 29 12.07 -6.40 9.65
C LEU A 29 11.10 -6.21 8.48
N PHE A 30 10.48 -5.04 8.35
CA PHE A 30 9.52 -4.79 7.27
C PHE A 30 10.17 -4.91 5.89
N ALA A 31 11.38 -4.39 5.70
CA ALA A 31 12.11 -4.51 4.44
C ALA A 31 12.48 -5.96 4.08
N ALA A 32 12.62 -6.86 5.06
CA ALA A 32 12.95 -8.27 4.82
C ALA A 32 11.74 -9.12 4.44
N VAL A 33 10.54 -8.77 4.95
CA VAL A 33 9.32 -9.58 4.82
C VAL A 33 8.34 -9.01 3.77
N ALA A 34 8.52 -7.74 3.36
CA ALA A 34 7.61 -7.11 2.40
C ALA A 34 7.61 -7.79 1.02
N GLY A 35 6.41 -7.93 0.45
CA GLY A 35 6.17 -8.47 -0.89
C GLY A 35 4.72 -8.27 -1.32
N GLU A 36 4.33 -8.79 -2.49
CA GLU A 36 2.96 -8.63 -3.00
C GLU A 36 1.90 -9.24 -2.07
N ASP A 37 2.22 -10.38 -1.42
CA ASP A 37 1.34 -11.05 -0.45
C ASP A 37 1.28 -10.35 0.93
N LEU A 38 2.28 -9.51 1.24
CA LEU A 38 2.41 -8.79 2.51
C LEU A 38 2.98 -7.39 2.22
N SER A 39 2.09 -6.45 1.88
CA SER A 39 2.54 -5.13 1.42
C SER A 39 3.31 -4.36 2.49
N ASN A 40 2.95 -4.55 3.77
CA ASN A 40 3.39 -3.71 4.88
C ASN A 40 3.16 -2.21 4.59
N VAL A 41 2.13 -1.90 3.80
CA VAL A 41 1.67 -0.55 3.52
C VAL A 41 0.43 -0.28 4.35
N PHE A 42 0.38 0.88 4.99
CA PHE A 42 -0.83 1.39 5.59
C PHE A 42 -1.21 2.72 4.94
N ARG A 43 -2.48 3.07 5.03
CA ARG A 43 -3.05 4.28 4.45
C ARG A 43 -3.62 5.15 5.55
N LEU A 44 -3.33 6.45 5.47
CA LEU A 44 -4.09 7.49 6.12
C LEU A 44 -4.83 8.28 5.05
N SER A 45 -6.04 8.70 5.33
CA SER A 45 -6.79 9.53 4.38
C SER A 45 -7.56 10.62 5.09
N VAL A 46 -7.74 11.73 4.38
CA VAL A 46 -8.58 12.84 4.79
C VAL A 46 -9.68 13.02 3.76
N SER A 47 -10.93 13.08 4.22
CA SER A 47 -12.09 13.43 3.41
C SER A 47 -12.37 14.92 3.59
N LEU A 48 -12.46 15.65 2.49
CA LEU A 48 -12.78 17.07 2.44
C LEU A 48 -14.26 17.26 2.14
N LYS A 49 -14.79 18.47 2.34
CA LYS A 49 -16.16 18.82 1.93
C LYS A 49 -16.31 19.04 0.43
N ALA A 50 -15.23 19.40 -0.24
CA ALA A 50 -15.17 19.68 -1.68
C ALA A 50 -14.27 18.68 -2.41
N GLU A 51 -14.41 18.59 -3.74
CA GLU A 51 -13.56 17.74 -4.57
C GLU A 51 -12.10 18.20 -4.55
N VAL A 52 -11.18 17.23 -4.67
CA VAL A 52 -9.75 17.49 -4.67
C VAL A 52 -9.31 18.04 -6.02
N LYS A 53 -8.67 19.21 -6.01
CA LYS A 53 -8.02 19.85 -7.16
C LYS A 53 -6.60 19.29 -7.34
N PRO A 54 -6.32 18.50 -8.41
CA PRO A 54 -5.05 17.78 -8.52
C PRO A 54 -3.82 18.71 -8.61
N HIS A 55 -3.94 19.84 -9.32
CA HIS A 55 -2.82 20.77 -9.49
C HIS A 55 -2.41 21.43 -8.16
N LEU A 56 -3.37 21.74 -7.28
CA LEU A 56 -3.09 22.27 -5.95
C LEU A 56 -2.52 21.21 -5.02
N LEU A 57 -2.98 19.95 -5.11
CA LEU A 57 -2.44 18.86 -4.31
C LEU A 57 -0.97 18.57 -4.67
N SER A 58 -0.61 18.67 -5.95
CA SER A 58 0.78 18.55 -6.40
C SER A 58 1.65 19.64 -5.78
N GLN A 59 1.20 20.90 -5.84
CA GLN A 59 1.90 22.04 -5.22
C GLN A 59 2.01 21.91 -3.70
N ALA A 60 0.95 21.44 -3.03
CA ALA A 60 0.97 21.19 -1.60
C ALA A 60 2.02 20.15 -1.22
N LEU A 61 2.14 19.07 -2.00
CA LEU A 61 3.13 18.02 -1.78
C LEU A 61 4.57 18.52 -1.96
N GLU A 62 4.80 19.40 -2.94
CA GLU A 62 6.09 20.08 -3.13
C GLU A 62 6.44 21.00 -1.96
N ARG A 63 5.45 21.69 -1.36
CA ARG A 63 5.63 22.51 -0.16
C ARG A 63 5.89 21.68 1.10
N THR A 64 5.19 20.55 1.27
CA THR A 64 5.28 19.71 2.47
C THR A 64 6.55 18.87 2.53
N LEU A 65 6.96 18.23 1.42
CA LEU A 65 8.06 17.25 1.45
C LEU A 65 9.40 17.79 2.01
N PRO A 66 9.81 19.06 1.79
CA PRO A 66 10.97 19.66 2.44
C PRO A 66 10.97 19.71 3.97
N GLU A 67 9.80 19.81 4.60
CA GLU A 67 9.67 19.83 6.07
C GLU A 67 9.89 18.44 6.67
N PHE A 68 9.71 17.40 5.86
CA PHE A 68 9.77 16.00 6.24
C PHE A 68 10.95 15.30 5.56
N GLU A 69 12.19 15.71 5.86
CA GLU A 69 13.40 15.09 5.30
C GLU A 69 13.41 13.56 5.46
N ASN A 70 12.79 13.06 6.52
CA ASN A 70 12.59 11.62 6.76
C ASN A 70 11.87 10.87 5.65
N PHE A 71 10.99 11.53 4.90
CA PHE A 71 10.25 10.93 3.80
C PHE A 71 11.00 11.02 2.47
N ARG A 72 12.04 11.86 2.41
CA ARG A 72 12.86 12.10 1.21
C ARG A 72 13.94 11.03 1.02
N VAL A 73 13.53 9.77 0.96
CA VAL A 73 14.46 8.64 0.85
C VAL A 73 14.01 7.61 -0.18
N LYS A 74 14.92 6.73 -0.55
CA LYS A 74 14.65 5.46 -1.24
C LYS A 74 15.35 4.33 -0.51
N LEU A 75 14.79 3.13 -0.53
CA LEU A 75 15.40 1.97 0.12
C LEU A 75 16.39 1.28 -0.83
N ARG A 76 17.66 1.28 -0.47
CA ARG A 76 18.72 0.57 -1.20
C ARG A 76 19.05 -0.76 -0.54
N LYS A 77 19.35 -1.75 -1.39
CA LYS A 77 19.81 -3.07 -0.96
C LYS A 77 21.34 -3.13 -1.06
N GLY A 78 22.00 -3.26 0.08
CA GLY A 78 23.42 -3.62 0.15
C GLY A 78 23.62 -5.14 0.13
N PHE A 79 24.86 -5.61 0.32
CA PHE A 79 25.14 -7.05 0.44
C PHE A 79 24.80 -7.61 1.84
N PHE A 80 25.02 -6.80 2.89
CA PHE A 80 24.86 -7.19 4.30
C PHE A 80 23.68 -6.50 5.01
N TRP A 81 23.25 -5.33 4.54
CA TRP A 81 22.14 -4.56 5.10
C TRP A 81 21.45 -3.71 4.03
N ASN A 82 20.18 -3.40 4.27
CA ASN A 82 19.46 -2.35 3.55
C ASN A 82 19.74 -0.99 4.21
N TYR A 83 19.62 0.10 3.45
CA TYR A 83 19.80 1.47 3.96
C TYR A 83 18.93 2.46 3.19
N PHE A 84 18.62 3.58 3.83
CA PHE A 84 17.94 4.69 3.16
C PHE A 84 18.97 5.61 2.51
N GLU A 85 18.75 5.96 1.26
CA GLU A 85 19.53 6.94 0.51
C GLU A 85 18.62 8.14 0.19
N THR A 86 19.11 9.37 0.33
CA THR A 86 18.32 10.57 0.03
C THR A 86 17.80 10.55 -1.41
N ASN A 87 16.53 10.89 -1.61
CA ASN A 87 15.86 10.92 -2.92
C ASN A 87 15.40 12.34 -3.28
N ASN A 88 16.11 13.03 -4.16
CA ASN A 88 15.84 14.43 -4.52
C ASN A 88 14.90 14.58 -5.73
N ARG A 89 14.13 13.55 -6.07
CA ARG A 89 13.16 13.60 -7.17
C ARG A 89 11.92 14.39 -6.81
N GLU A 90 11.18 14.82 -7.81
CA GLU A 90 9.86 15.42 -7.62
C GLU A 90 8.88 14.34 -7.15
N PRO A 91 8.11 14.60 -6.07
CA PRO A 91 7.04 13.70 -5.67
C PRO A 91 5.90 13.76 -6.68
N LEU A 92 5.22 12.63 -6.88
CA LEU A 92 4.11 12.53 -7.83
C LEU A 92 2.81 12.20 -7.07
N ILE A 93 1.72 12.80 -7.53
CA ILE A 93 0.36 12.45 -7.12
C ILE A 93 -0.27 11.52 -8.16
N GLU A 94 -1.15 10.62 -7.72
CA GLU A 94 -1.83 9.65 -8.61
C GLU A 94 -3.34 9.70 -8.35
N LYS A 95 -4.19 9.57 -9.39
CA LYS A 95 -5.62 9.35 -9.18
C LYS A 95 -5.82 7.91 -8.71
N GLU A 96 -6.66 7.70 -7.70
CA GLU A 96 -6.94 6.35 -7.22
C GLU A 96 -7.85 5.59 -8.19
N GLU A 97 -7.38 4.43 -8.66
CA GLU A 97 -8.13 3.57 -9.59
C GLU A 97 -8.36 2.15 -9.04
N THR A 98 -7.72 1.81 -7.92
CA THR A 98 -7.64 0.44 -7.41
C THR A 98 -7.97 0.34 -5.91
N TYR A 99 -7.81 -0.86 -5.35
CA TYR A 99 -7.99 -1.10 -3.92
C TYR A 99 -6.89 -0.45 -3.06
N PRO A 100 -7.19 -0.13 -1.78
CA PRO A 100 -6.26 0.52 -0.87
C PRO A 100 -5.12 -0.40 -0.37
N CYS A 101 -4.06 0.21 0.16
CA CYS A 101 -2.91 -0.46 0.77
C CYS A 101 -2.14 -1.38 -0.18
N LYS A 102 -2.13 -1.06 -1.49
CA LYS A 102 -1.38 -1.78 -2.52
C LYS A 102 0.12 -1.80 -2.17
N PHE A 103 0.79 -2.91 -2.47
CA PHE A 103 2.23 -3.03 -2.30
C PHE A 103 2.97 -1.89 -3.01
N ILE A 104 3.82 -1.21 -2.23
CA ILE A 104 4.80 -0.24 -2.71
C ILE A 104 6.12 -1.00 -2.69
N ASP A 105 6.71 -1.27 -3.87
CA ASP A 105 8.03 -1.89 -3.92
C ASP A 105 9.05 -0.90 -3.34
N PRO A 106 9.58 -1.16 -2.13
CA PRO A 106 10.45 -0.19 -1.49
C PRO A 106 11.80 -0.08 -2.22
N HIS A 107 12.18 -1.10 -3.00
CA HIS A 107 13.42 -1.16 -3.77
C HIS A 107 13.28 -0.59 -5.19
N GLU A 108 12.09 -0.15 -5.58
CA GLU A 108 11.85 0.49 -6.87
C GLU A 108 12.71 1.76 -6.96
N SER A 109 13.62 1.80 -7.95
CA SER A 109 14.77 2.72 -7.92
C SER A 109 14.44 4.20 -8.10
N HIS A 110 13.16 4.54 -8.22
CA HIS A 110 12.67 5.81 -8.74
C HIS A 110 11.50 6.43 -7.96
N ARG A 111 10.92 5.71 -6.99
CA ARG A 111 9.78 6.17 -6.20
C ARG A 111 10.17 6.35 -4.74
N PHE A 112 9.43 7.23 -4.08
CA PHE A 112 9.46 7.32 -2.63
C PHE A 112 8.79 6.08 -2.03
N PRO A 113 9.17 5.62 -0.82
CA PRO A 113 8.50 4.55 -0.09
C PRO A 113 7.13 4.99 0.48
N PHE A 114 6.46 5.91 -0.22
CA PHE A 114 5.11 6.39 0.03
C PHE A 114 4.44 6.77 -1.32
N ARG A 115 3.12 6.85 -1.32
CA ARG A 115 2.29 7.32 -2.43
C ARG A 115 1.27 8.32 -1.90
N VAL A 116 1.10 9.44 -2.60
CA VAL A 116 -0.03 10.36 -2.41
C VAL A 116 -0.99 10.13 -3.57
N SER A 117 -2.26 9.87 -3.26
CA SER A 117 -3.31 9.72 -4.27
C SER A 117 -4.59 10.43 -3.87
N TYR A 118 -5.52 10.61 -4.80
CA TYR A 118 -6.80 11.25 -4.52
C TYR A 118 -7.96 10.57 -5.26
N TYR A 119 -9.16 10.68 -4.69
CA TYR A 119 -10.41 10.22 -5.28
C TYR A 119 -11.59 11.06 -4.79
N GLY A 120 -12.31 11.71 -5.71
CA GLY A 120 -13.42 12.62 -5.37
C GLY A 120 -12.98 13.67 -4.35
N LYS A 121 -13.58 13.64 -3.16
CA LYS A 121 -13.30 14.56 -2.04
C LYS A 121 -12.15 14.10 -1.11
N ARG A 122 -11.47 13.00 -1.41
CA ARG A 122 -10.51 12.36 -0.49
C ARG A 122 -9.07 12.44 -0.98
N ILE A 123 -8.17 12.80 -0.06
CA ILE A 123 -6.72 12.70 -0.22
C ILE A 123 -6.24 11.49 0.57
N ASN A 124 -5.47 10.62 -0.08
CA ASN A 124 -4.91 9.40 0.50
C ASN A 124 -3.38 9.51 0.57
N PHE A 125 -2.82 9.12 1.71
CA PHE A 125 -1.41 8.94 1.93
C PHE A 125 -1.12 7.49 2.30
N GLU A 126 -0.49 6.75 1.40
CA GLU A 126 -0.07 5.37 1.62
C GLU A 126 1.43 5.34 1.87
N VAL A 127 1.87 4.64 2.92
CA VAL A 127 3.28 4.61 3.29
C VAL A 127 3.72 3.21 3.65
N PHE A 128 4.92 2.86 3.19
CA PHE A 128 5.59 1.64 3.60
C PHE A 128 5.98 1.75 5.08
N HIS A 129 5.55 0.80 5.90
CA HIS A 129 5.72 0.87 7.36
C HIS A 129 7.19 0.90 7.81
N GLY A 130 8.13 0.49 6.95
CA GLY A 130 9.55 0.66 7.22
C GLY A 130 10.03 2.12 7.20
N LEU A 131 9.25 3.07 6.70
CA LEU A 131 9.63 4.48 6.64
C LEU A 131 9.31 5.24 7.94
N THR A 132 8.12 5.00 8.49
CA THR A 132 7.57 5.74 9.63
C THR A 132 6.47 4.92 10.30
N ASP A 133 6.10 5.32 11.52
CA ASP A 133 4.93 4.79 12.20
C ASP A 133 3.68 5.64 11.93
N GLY A 134 2.56 5.26 12.56
CA GLY A 134 1.27 5.92 12.33
C GLY A 134 1.25 7.40 12.69
N LEU A 135 2.01 7.84 13.71
CA LEU A 135 2.02 9.26 14.10
C LEU A 135 2.88 10.10 13.15
N GLY A 136 4.05 9.60 12.74
CA GLY A 136 4.87 10.30 11.76
C GLY A 136 4.17 10.45 10.41
N ALA A 137 3.44 9.41 9.98
CA ALA A 137 2.58 9.49 8.79
C ALA A 137 1.41 10.45 8.95
N LEU A 138 0.79 10.50 10.13
CA LEU A 138 -0.33 11.41 10.41
C LEU A 138 0.10 12.87 10.38
N ASN A 139 1.27 13.18 10.95
CA ASN A 139 1.85 14.52 10.88
C ASN A 139 2.12 14.94 9.44
N PHE A 140 2.65 14.04 8.60
CA PHE A 140 2.85 14.31 7.18
C PHE A 140 1.53 14.61 6.46
N LEU A 141 0.52 13.75 6.62
CA LEU A 141 -0.79 13.95 6.00
C LEU A 141 -1.46 15.24 6.48
N LYS A 142 -1.36 15.55 7.77
CA LYS A 142 -1.86 16.80 8.35
C LYS A 142 -1.23 18.01 7.66
N SER A 143 0.10 18.11 7.63
CA SER A 143 0.79 19.23 6.97
C SER A 143 0.49 19.31 5.49
N LEU A 144 0.39 18.17 4.79
CA LEU A 144 -0.04 18.14 3.38
C LEU A 144 -1.45 18.72 3.19
N THR A 145 -2.37 18.37 4.10
CA THR A 145 -3.75 18.85 4.05
C THR A 145 -3.82 20.35 4.33
N GLU A 146 -3.09 20.84 5.34
CA GLU A 146 -3.06 22.26 5.67
C GLU A 146 -2.53 23.11 4.50
N HIS A 147 -1.39 22.72 3.91
CA HIS A 147 -0.87 23.41 2.72
C HIS A 147 -1.82 23.35 1.52
N TYR A 148 -2.52 22.23 1.32
CA TYR A 148 -3.51 22.10 0.25
C TYR A 148 -4.70 23.06 0.46
N LEU A 149 -5.22 23.14 1.69
CA LEU A 149 -6.36 24.00 2.01
C LEU A 149 -5.98 25.49 1.94
N GLU A 150 -4.78 25.85 2.39
CA GLU A 150 -4.23 27.20 2.25
C GLU A 150 -4.14 27.61 0.77
N LEU A 151 -3.62 26.72 -0.09
CA LEU A 151 -3.57 26.91 -1.53
C LEU A 151 -4.97 27.08 -2.15
N CYS A 152 -5.96 26.33 -1.66
CA CYS A 152 -7.35 26.49 -2.11
C CYS A 152 -7.92 27.86 -1.74
N LEU A 153 -7.61 28.37 -0.54
CA LEU A 153 -8.02 29.70 -0.09
C LEU A 153 -7.34 30.82 -0.89
N GLU A 154 -6.04 30.67 -1.18
CA GLU A 154 -5.28 31.60 -2.03
C GLU A 154 -5.85 31.68 -3.44
N GLU A 155 -6.22 30.55 -4.04
CA GLU A 155 -6.81 30.49 -5.38
C GLU A 155 -8.19 31.16 -5.41
N THR A 156 -9.03 30.88 -4.40
CA THR A 156 -10.39 31.45 -4.34
C THR A 156 -10.38 32.95 -4.07
N GLY A 157 -9.44 33.44 -3.24
CA GLY A 157 -9.28 34.88 -2.98
C GLY A 157 -8.75 35.68 -4.17
N ARG A 158 -8.12 35.05 -5.18
CA ARG A 158 -7.68 35.69 -6.42
C ARG A 158 -8.80 35.88 -7.44
N ASP A 159 -9.79 34.99 -7.44
CA ASP A 159 -10.96 35.10 -8.32
C ASP A 159 -11.94 36.20 -7.86
N GLU A 160 -11.85 36.65 -6.60
CA GLU A 160 -12.73 37.70 -6.04
C GLU A 160 -12.13 39.12 -6.09
N THR A 161 -10.88 39.30 -6.49
CA THR A 161 -10.32 40.64 -6.74
C THR A 161 -10.83 41.23 -8.06
N PRO A 162 -11.61 42.33 -8.07
CA PRO A 162 -11.98 43.01 -9.30
C PRO A 162 -10.81 43.89 -9.75
N GLY A 163 -9.95 43.38 -10.62
CA GLY A 163 -8.91 44.23 -11.21
C GLY A 163 -7.73 43.52 -11.85
N ASP A 164 -7.94 42.92 -13.03
CA ASP A 164 -7.01 43.08 -14.14
C ASP A 164 -7.72 42.84 -15.48
N ARG A 165 -8.68 43.73 -15.81
CA ARG A 165 -9.05 43.94 -17.20
C ARG A 165 -7.97 44.85 -17.81
N GLY A 166 -7.02 44.22 -18.48
CA GLY A 166 -6.26 44.78 -19.60
C GLY A 166 -5.43 46.02 -19.31
N LYS A 167 -4.12 45.84 -19.12
CA LYS A 167 -3.17 46.88 -19.53
C LYS A 167 -3.34 47.14 -21.04
N PRO A 168 -3.54 48.39 -21.49
CA PRO A 168 -3.57 48.69 -22.91
C PRO A 168 -2.16 48.48 -23.47
N GLY A 169 -2.07 47.63 -24.49
CA GLY A 169 -0.90 47.56 -25.35
C GLY A 169 -0.61 48.91 -25.99
N SER A 170 0.68 49.13 -26.22
CA SER A 170 1.29 50.25 -26.94
C SER A 170 0.43 50.84 -28.07
N LYS A 171 0.28 52.16 -28.05
CA LYS A 171 -0.09 52.97 -29.22
C LYS A 171 0.97 52.79 -30.31
N GLU A 172 0.61 52.09 -31.37
CA GLU A 172 1.01 52.37 -32.76
C GLU A 172 0.41 51.28 -33.65
N GLU A 173 -0.79 51.53 -34.17
CA GLU A 173 -1.11 51.39 -35.60
C GLU A 173 -2.55 51.86 -35.85
N ARG A 174 -2.69 52.46 -37.02
CA ARG A 174 -3.78 53.34 -37.44
C ARG A 174 -5.02 52.57 -37.88
N GLU A 175 -6.17 53.20 -37.63
CA GLU A 175 -7.32 53.33 -38.54
C GLU A 175 -7.95 52.06 -39.15
N GLY A 176 -9.22 51.80 -38.79
CA GLY A 176 -10.06 50.87 -39.53
C GLY A 176 -11.42 50.56 -38.87
N GLN A 177 -12.38 51.44 -39.09
CA GLN A 177 -13.85 51.18 -39.15
C GLN A 177 -14.65 50.97 -37.85
N GLU A 178 -15.59 51.89 -37.70
CA GLU A 178 -16.75 51.92 -36.81
C GLU A 178 -17.81 50.84 -37.15
N ASN A 179 -18.73 50.66 -36.19
CA ASN A 179 -20.05 50.02 -36.23
C ASN A 179 -20.13 48.49 -36.13
N GLU A 180 -20.49 47.99 -34.94
CA GLU A 180 -21.88 47.57 -34.65
C GLU A 180 -21.99 47.10 -33.19
N GLY A 181 -22.57 47.96 -32.35
CA GLY A 181 -23.03 47.60 -31.01
C GLY A 181 -24.44 47.01 -31.04
N ASN A 182 -24.76 46.31 -29.95
CA ASN A 182 -26.10 45.84 -29.56
C ASN A 182 -26.65 44.56 -30.22
N ARG A 183 -26.03 43.41 -29.88
CA ARG A 183 -26.81 42.16 -29.73
C ARG A 183 -26.22 41.10 -28.78
N ALA A 184 -25.06 41.32 -28.16
CA ALA A 184 -24.36 40.31 -27.36
C ALA A 184 -24.66 40.32 -25.85
N GLU A 185 -25.18 41.42 -25.27
CA GLU A 185 -25.29 41.54 -23.81
C GLU A 185 -26.51 40.84 -23.18
N ALA A 186 -27.46 40.33 -23.98
CA ALA A 186 -28.63 39.62 -23.47
C ALA A 186 -28.39 38.11 -23.25
N GLY A 187 -27.54 37.49 -24.05
CA GLY A 187 -27.24 36.04 -23.96
C GLY A 187 -26.38 35.67 -22.75
N ASP A 188 -25.39 36.50 -22.42
CA ASP A 188 -24.45 36.23 -21.32
C ASP A 188 -25.09 36.33 -19.93
N ARG A 189 -26.16 37.13 -19.78
CA ARG A 189 -26.89 37.22 -18.50
C ARG A 189 -27.76 36.00 -18.23
N GLU A 190 -28.39 35.45 -19.27
CA GLU A 190 -29.22 34.24 -19.15
C GLU A 190 -28.38 32.98 -18.89
N GLU A 191 -27.17 32.91 -19.44
CA GLU A 191 -26.24 31.82 -19.20
C GLU A 191 -25.56 31.90 -17.82
N ALA A 192 -25.32 33.12 -17.31
CA ALA A 192 -24.83 33.35 -15.95
C ALA A 192 -25.87 33.02 -14.87
N GLU A 193 -27.17 33.26 -15.12
CA GLU A 193 -28.24 32.86 -14.21
C GLU A 193 -28.46 31.34 -14.20
N ARG A 194 -28.41 30.67 -15.37
CA ARG A 194 -28.46 29.19 -15.42
C ARG A 194 -27.28 28.52 -14.72
N ARG A 195 -26.09 29.13 -14.75
CA ARG A 195 -24.91 28.65 -13.98
C ARG A 195 -25.09 28.81 -12.47
N LYS A 196 -25.85 29.80 -12.01
CA LYS A 196 -26.17 29.95 -10.57
C LYS A 196 -27.22 28.95 -10.10
N GLU A 197 -28.18 28.57 -10.94
CA GLU A 197 -29.18 27.54 -10.63
C GLU A 197 -28.63 26.10 -10.73
N ALA A 198 -27.56 25.87 -11.51
CA ALA A 198 -26.90 24.56 -11.64
C ALA A 198 -25.93 24.22 -10.48
N ALA A 199 -25.57 25.19 -9.64
CA ALA A 199 -24.77 24.97 -8.44
C ALA A 199 -25.65 24.36 -7.34
N GLY A 200 -25.50 23.05 -7.10
CA GLY A 200 -26.27 22.35 -6.07
C GLY A 200 -26.06 22.95 -4.66
N PRO A 201 -26.97 22.70 -3.71
CA PRO A 201 -26.95 23.30 -2.36
C PRO A 201 -25.66 23.03 -1.55
N GLU A 202 -24.82 22.07 -1.95
CA GLU A 202 -23.50 21.82 -1.34
C GLU A 202 -22.41 22.85 -1.72
N GLU A 203 -22.48 23.44 -2.93
CA GLU A 203 -21.49 24.41 -3.42
C GLU A 203 -21.71 25.81 -2.82
N THR A 204 -22.96 26.13 -2.51
CA THR A 204 -23.38 27.35 -1.80
C THR A 204 -22.90 27.34 -0.35
N GLY A 205 -23.00 26.19 0.34
CA GLY A 205 -22.50 26.04 1.73
C GLY A 205 -20.99 26.18 1.87
N PHE A 206 -20.22 25.83 0.83
CA PHE A 206 -18.77 26.08 0.78
C PHE A 206 -18.45 27.57 0.69
N ARG A 207 -19.18 28.32 -0.16
CA ARG A 207 -19.00 29.78 -0.33
C ARG A 207 -19.45 30.56 0.91
N GLU A 208 -20.51 30.14 1.59
CA GLU A 208 -20.96 30.75 2.85
C GLU A 208 -19.94 30.52 3.98
N ALA A 209 -19.45 29.29 4.16
CA ALA A 209 -18.40 29.01 5.15
C ALA A 209 -17.09 29.77 4.83
N LEU A 210 -16.78 29.99 3.55
CA LEU A 210 -15.65 30.81 3.10
C LEU A 210 -15.85 32.29 3.47
N ARG A 211 -17.06 32.82 3.24
CA ARG A 211 -17.42 34.21 3.54
C ARG A 211 -17.29 34.51 5.02
N ASP A 212 -17.83 33.65 5.88
CA ASP A 212 -17.71 33.80 7.35
C ASP A 212 -16.25 33.81 7.84
N THR A 213 -15.39 33.04 7.17
CA THR A 213 -13.95 32.96 7.50
C THR A 213 -13.17 34.18 7.01
N LEU A 214 -13.56 34.74 5.86
CA LEU A 214 -12.96 35.94 5.28
C LEU A 214 -13.38 37.21 6.04
N GLU A 215 -14.65 37.33 6.43
CA GLU A 215 -15.17 38.45 7.22
C GLU A 215 -14.54 38.50 8.63
N ALA A 216 -14.27 37.34 9.24
CA ALA A 216 -13.54 37.26 10.51
C ALA A 216 -12.08 37.78 10.42
N LYS A 217 -11.49 37.78 9.21
CA LYS A 217 -10.12 38.25 8.94
C LYS A 217 -10.04 39.77 8.74
N GLU A 218 -11.11 40.43 8.31
CA GLU A 218 -11.15 41.88 8.10
C GLU A 218 -11.31 42.68 9.41
N VAL A 219 -11.90 42.09 10.45
CA VAL A 219 -12.18 42.79 11.73
C VAL A 219 -10.95 42.89 12.66
N LYS A 220 -9.84 42.17 12.38
CA LYS A 220 -8.62 42.18 13.22
C LYS A 220 -7.37 42.59 12.43
N ARG A 221 -7.23 43.88 12.12
CA ARG A 221 -5.93 44.51 11.80
C ARG A 221 -5.67 45.71 12.72
N PRO A 222 -4.79 45.59 13.73
CA PRO A 222 -4.02 46.73 14.22
C PRO A 222 -2.81 46.94 13.29
N GLY A 223 -2.54 48.19 12.94
CA GLY A 223 -1.48 48.56 12.00
C GLY A 223 -0.09 48.09 12.42
N ILE A 224 0.63 47.45 11.50
CA ILE A 224 2.02 47.04 11.66
C ILE A 224 2.89 47.97 10.81
N GLN A 225 3.79 48.69 11.46
CA GLN A 225 4.90 49.41 10.85
C GLN A 225 5.80 48.42 10.08
N GLU A 226 6.11 48.77 8.83
CA GLU A 226 7.05 48.06 7.97
C GLU A 226 8.44 47.97 8.63
N LYS A 227 8.85 46.76 9.00
CA LYS A 227 10.26 46.43 9.24
C LYS A 227 10.84 45.85 7.95
N GLN A 228 11.79 46.59 7.38
CA GLN A 228 12.59 46.19 6.23
C GLN A 228 13.19 44.80 6.42
N THR A 229 12.87 43.89 5.50
CA THR A 229 13.45 42.56 5.38
C THR A 229 14.89 42.65 4.90
N THR A 230 15.85 42.38 5.78
CA THR A 230 17.23 42.06 5.41
C THR A 230 17.30 40.62 4.87
N ARG A 231 17.66 40.51 3.59
CA ARG A 231 18.09 39.25 2.96
C ARG A 231 19.51 38.93 3.44
N GLN A 232 19.63 38.01 4.39
CA GLN A 232 20.74 37.05 4.54
C GLN A 232 20.41 36.18 5.78
N GLY A 233 20.30 34.86 5.57
CA GLY A 233 19.87 33.94 6.62
C GLY A 233 20.94 33.76 7.70
N ASP A 234 20.58 34.08 8.94
CA ASP A 234 21.44 33.93 10.11
C ASP A 234 21.96 32.48 10.29
N PRO A 235 23.27 32.29 10.53
CA PRO A 235 23.87 30.98 10.78
C PRO A 235 23.28 30.24 11.99
N VAL A 236 22.84 30.99 13.00
CA VAL A 236 22.29 30.45 14.26
C VAL A 236 20.92 29.79 14.04
N ALA A 237 20.03 30.43 13.26
CA ALA A 237 18.73 29.86 12.91
C ALA A 237 18.85 28.56 12.07
N ARG A 238 19.86 28.49 11.20
CA ARG A 238 20.17 27.28 10.41
C ARG A 238 20.76 26.15 11.25
N ALA A 239 21.57 26.47 12.25
CA ALA A 239 22.13 25.48 13.18
C ALA A 239 21.04 24.83 14.05
N ASP A 240 20.10 25.64 14.57
CA ASP A 240 18.95 25.13 15.32
C ASP A 240 18.01 24.28 14.46
N THR A 241 17.72 24.72 13.23
CA THR A 241 16.89 23.94 12.29
C THR A 241 17.52 22.57 11.99
N ASN A 242 18.84 22.51 11.74
CA ASN A 242 19.55 21.25 11.50
C ASN A 242 19.61 20.34 12.74
N LYS A 243 19.64 20.92 13.95
CA LYS A 243 19.61 20.18 15.21
C LYS A 243 18.24 19.54 15.44
N THR A 244 17.15 20.28 15.20
CA THR A 244 15.77 19.78 15.28
C THR A 244 15.52 18.67 14.26
N ILE A 245 15.96 18.85 13.01
CA ILE A 245 15.86 17.79 11.98
C ILE A 245 16.60 16.53 12.44
N ARG A 246 17.84 16.63 12.96
CA ARG A 246 18.59 15.47 13.46
C ARG A 246 17.88 14.74 14.60
N GLN A 247 17.20 15.46 15.50
CA GLN A 247 16.40 14.85 16.57
C GLN A 247 15.18 14.11 16.03
N MET A 248 14.54 14.63 14.98
CA MET A 248 13.41 13.97 14.31
C MET A 248 13.82 12.73 13.50
N GLU A 249 15.08 12.64 13.06
CA GLU A 249 15.65 11.48 12.35
C GLU A 249 16.27 10.41 13.27
N GLU A 250 16.38 10.67 14.57
CA GLU A 250 17.10 9.81 15.52
C GLU A 250 16.36 8.49 15.79
N ASP A 251 17.10 7.38 15.92
CA ASP A 251 16.55 6.06 16.31
C ASP A 251 16.20 6.07 17.80
N GLY A 252 14.89 6.23 18.09
CA GLY A 252 14.36 6.27 19.44
C GLY A 252 14.67 5.02 20.27
N TYR A 253 14.80 3.84 19.65
CA TYR A 253 15.13 2.61 20.37
C TYR A 253 16.55 2.62 20.91
N LEU A 254 17.51 3.15 20.13
CA LEU A 254 18.91 3.24 20.55
C LEU A 254 19.11 4.29 21.65
N ARG A 255 18.41 5.43 21.56
CA ARG A 255 18.50 6.52 22.54
C ARG A 255 18.01 6.09 23.93
N HIS A 256 16.90 5.36 23.98
CA HIS A 256 16.29 4.92 25.26
C HIS A 256 16.73 3.51 25.70
N TYR A 257 17.75 2.93 25.07
CA TYR A 257 18.26 1.61 25.43
C TYR A 257 18.90 1.60 26.82
N LYS A 258 18.37 0.76 27.71
CA LYS A 258 18.99 0.38 28.99
C LYS A 258 19.06 -1.14 29.09
N LYS A 259 20.21 -1.69 29.50
CA LYS A 259 20.38 -3.14 29.63
C LYS A 259 19.54 -3.65 30.82
N ARG A 260 18.52 -4.46 30.54
CA ARG A 260 17.63 -5.09 31.53
C ARG A 260 17.67 -6.62 31.40
N PRO A 261 17.45 -7.39 32.49
CA PRO A 261 17.36 -8.85 32.44
C PRO A 261 16.23 -9.31 31.50
N HIS A 262 16.46 -10.40 30.78
CA HIS A 262 15.56 -10.89 29.76
C HIS A 262 14.62 -11.96 30.32
N ARG A 263 13.31 -11.81 30.12
CA ARG A 263 12.34 -12.89 30.35
C ARG A 263 11.90 -13.44 28.99
N HIS A 264 11.87 -14.76 28.85
CA HIS A 264 11.47 -15.40 27.59
C HIS A 264 9.97 -15.15 27.34
N TYR A 265 9.62 -14.64 26.16
CA TYR A 265 8.23 -14.48 25.75
C TYR A 265 7.72 -15.80 25.19
N GLU A 266 6.94 -16.55 25.97
CA GLU A 266 6.17 -17.66 25.43
C GLU A 266 5.03 -17.11 24.58
N THR A 267 5.07 -17.41 23.29
CA THR A 267 4.01 -17.05 22.33
C THR A 267 3.35 -18.33 21.86
N GLU A 268 2.12 -18.56 22.30
CA GLU A 268 1.27 -19.64 21.80
C GLU A 268 0.46 -19.19 20.57
N PRO A 269 0.12 -20.09 19.62
CA PRO A 269 -0.70 -19.74 18.47
C PRO A 269 -2.12 -19.34 18.88
N ALA A 270 -2.59 -18.20 18.38
CA ALA A 270 -3.94 -17.70 18.59
C ALA A 270 -4.93 -18.19 17.53
N LEU A 271 -6.23 -18.01 17.81
CA LEU A 271 -7.32 -18.30 16.89
C LEU A 271 -7.07 -17.62 15.53
N ILE A 272 -7.13 -18.41 14.45
CA ILE A 272 -7.01 -17.90 13.08
C ILE A 272 -8.41 -17.74 12.50
N ILE A 273 -8.73 -16.52 12.06
CA ILE A 273 -10.00 -16.20 11.40
C ILE A 273 -10.17 -17.07 10.16
N LYS A 274 -11.30 -17.78 10.02
CA LYS A 274 -11.64 -18.62 8.85
C LYS A 274 -12.70 -17.91 8.01
N GLY A 275 -12.58 -17.99 6.68
CA GLY A 275 -13.48 -17.34 5.73
C GLY A 275 -13.00 -17.56 4.29
N GLU A 276 -13.88 -17.29 3.31
CA GLU A 276 -13.49 -17.24 1.90
C GLU A 276 -12.77 -15.92 1.62
N TYR A 277 -11.91 -15.92 0.60
CA TYR A 277 -11.10 -14.76 0.25
C TYR A 277 -11.73 -14.00 -0.91
N LEU A 278 -11.60 -12.69 -0.89
CA LEU A 278 -11.89 -11.86 -2.07
C LEU A 278 -10.95 -12.22 -3.24
N PRO A 279 -11.46 -12.20 -4.48
CA PRO A 279 -10.67 -12.42 -5.70
C PRO A 279 -9.79 -11.20 -6.04
N LEU A 280 -8.82 -11.38 -6.94
CA LEU A 280 -7.94 -10.36 -7.55
C LEU A 280 -7.27 -9.25 -6.68
N ASP A 281 -7.18 -9.43 -5.36
CA ASP A 281 -6.36 -8.74 -4.33
C ASP A 281 -7.12 -7.53 -3.81
N CYS A 282 -8.39 -7.46 -4.18
CA CYS A 282 -9.42 -6.68 -3.54
C CYS A 282 -9.36 -6.89 -2.03
N GLN A 283 -9.45 -5.77 -1.33
CA GLN A 283 -9.61 -5.71 0.11
C GLN A 283 -10.98 -5.10 0.37
N SER A 284 -11.71 -5.67 1.32
CA SER A 284 -12.92 -5.09 1.87
C SER A 284 -12.56 -4.01 2.86
N VAL A 285 -13.18 -2.84 2.71
CA VAL A 285 -13.07 -1.75 3.67
C VAL A 285 -14.45 -1.46 4.22
N LEU A 286 -14.54 -1.36 5.55
CA LEU A 286 -15.72 -0.87 6.26
C LEU A 286 -15.30 0.16 7.30
N HIS A 287 -15.79 1.38 7.14
CA HIS A 287 -15.67 2.46 8.11
C HIS A 287 -16.94 2.53 8.96
N GLY A 288 -16.77 2.67 10.27
CA GLY A 288 -17.83 3.06 11.20
C GLY A 288 -17.48 4.38 11.88
N SER A 289 -18.35 5.36 11.76
CA SER A 289 -18.26 6.65 12.44
C SER A 289 -19.19 6.67 13.65
N ILE A 290 -18.64 6.88 14.83
CA ILE A 290 -19.39 6.93 16.10
C ILE A 290 -19.20 8.31 16.72
N ARG A 291 -20.25 8.88 17.33
CA ARG A 291 -20.09 10.11 18.10
C ARG A 291 -19.23 9.85 19.34
N LEU A 292 -18.18 10.64 19.50
CA LEU A 292 -17.16 10.47 20.53
C LEU A 292 -17.75 10.58 21.94
N ASN A 293 -18.78 11.42 22.13
CA ASN A 293 -19.47 11.56 23.41
C ASN A 293 -20.22 10.28 23.83
N GLN A 294 -20.86 9.59 22.88
CA GLN A 294 -21.55 8.32 23.13
C GLN A 294 -20.55 7.26 23.60
N LEU A 295 -19.46 7.07 22.83
CA LEU A 295 -18.43 6.09 23.19
C LEU A 295 -17.73 6.43 24.51
N LYS A 296 -17.42 7.72 24.75
CA LYS A 296 -16.88 8.18 26.05
C LYS A 296 -17.86 7.92 27.20
N GLY A 297 -19.16 8.06 26.97
CA GLY A 297 -20.22 7.72 27.93
C GLY A 297 -20.13 6.26 28.37
N LEU A 298 -20.03 5.33 27.41
CA LEU A 298 -19.87 3.90 27.67
C LEU A 298 -18.60 3.60 28.46
N CYS A 299 -17.48 4.18 28.01
CA CYS A 299 -16.19 3.98 28.67
C CYS A 299 -16.20 4.49 30.11
N LYS A 300 -16.90 5.61 30.37
CA LYS A 300 -17.02 6.20 31.71
C LYS A 300 -17.90 5.36 32.63
N GLN A 301 -18.97 4.76 32.13
CA GLN A 301 -19.82 3.84 32.90
C GLN A 301 -19.02 2.64 33.40
N GLU A 302 -18.13 2.12 32.57
CA GLU A 302 -17.27 0.96 32.89
C GLU A 302 -15.92 1.34 33.54
N GLY A 303 -15.60 2.62 33.69
CA GLY A 303 -14.35 3.09 34.30
C GLY A 303 -13.08 2.78 33.50
N VAL A 304 -13.17 2.63 32.17
CA VAL A 304 -12.05 2.22 31.29
C VAL A 304 -11.73 3.26 30.22
N SER A 305 -10.56 3.14 29.59
CA SER A 305 -10.21 3.96 28.41
C SER A 305 -10.90 3.43 27.15
N ILE A 306 -11.04 4.29 26.13
CA ILE A 306 -11.58 3.90 24.81
C ILE A 306 -10.84 2.69 24.24
N THR A 307 -9.50 2.69 24.28
CA THR A 307 -8.70 1.58 23.76
C THR A 307 -8.97 0.28 24.51
N LYS A 308 -9.10 0.30 25.85
CA LYS A 308 -9.45 -0.88 26.65
C LYS A 308 -10.82 -1.43 26.25
N TYR A 309 -11.82 -0.55 26.15
CA TYR A 309 -13.17 -0.92 25.78
C TYR A 309 -13.25 -1.53 24.37
N LEU A 310 -12.65 -0.87 23.37
CA LEU A 310 -12.64 -1.36 21.99
C LEU A 310 -11.87 -2.69 21.85
N THR A 311 -10.77 -2.86 22.59
CA THR A 311 -10.01 -4.12 22.64
C THR A 311 -10.88 -5.25 23.20
N ALA A 312 -11.58 -5.01 24.31
CA ALA A 312 -12.48 -5.98 24.90
C ALA A 312 -13.66 -6.30 23.97
N ALA A 313 -14.26 -5.29 23.35
CA ALA A 313 -15.40 -5.45 22.44
C ALA A 313 -15.01 -6.27 21.19
N LEU A 314 -13.80 -6.08 20.66
CA LEU A 314 -13.28 -6.87 19.55
C LEU A 314 -12.97 -8.32 19.96
N ILE A 315 -12.35 -8.55 21.13
CA ILE A 315 -12.11 -9.92 21.63
C ILE A 315 -13.45 -10.64 21.84
N TRP A 316 -14.41 -9.97 22.47
CA TRP A 316 -15.76 -10.48 22.64
C TRP A 316 -16.40 -10.84 21.30
N SER A 317 -16.39 -9.92 20.33
CA SER A 317 -16.93 -10.15 19.00
C SER A 317 -16.27 -11.32 18.28
N LEU A 318 -14.95 -11.44 18.38
CA LEU A 318 -14.20 -12.57 17.80
C LEU A 318 -14.63 -13.91 18.39
N ILE A 319 -14.82 -13.97 19.71
CA ILE A 319 -15.28 -15.17 20.41
C ILE A 319 -16.70 -15.52 19.94
N GLN A 320 -17.63 -14.56 19.94
CA GLN A 320 -19.02 -14.81 19.56
C GLN A 320 -19.19 -15.23 18.09
N VAL A 321 -18.37 -14.70 17.18
CA VAL A 321 -18.52 -14.97 15.73
C VAL A 321 -17.79 -16.22 15.27
N TYR A 322 -16.62 -16.54 15.85
CA TYR A 322 -15.75 -17.61 15.33
C TYR A 322 -15.61 -18.83 16.25
N THR A 323 -16.29 -18.82 17.40
CA THR A 323 -16.25 -19.93 18.37
C THR A 323 -17.66 -20.34 18.78
N ASP A 324 -17.80 -21.48 19.44
CA ASP A 324 -19.09 -21.98 19.92
C ASP A 324 -19.55 -21.31 21.23
N GLY A 325 -18.76 -20.38 21.78
CA GLY A 325 -19.04 -19.69 23.02
C GLY A 325 -18.88 -20.53 24.28
N ASN A 326 -18.40 -21.78 24.19
CA ASN A 326 -18.24 -22.68 25.35
C ASN A 326 -16.78 -22.82 25.76
N THR A 327 -15.97 -23.39 24.87
CA THR A 327 -14.56 -23.71 25.14
C THR A 327 -13.68 -23.32 23.96
N LEU A 328 -12.57 -22.68 24.28
CA LEU A 328 -11.63 -22.14 23.32
C LEU A 328 -10.40 -23.05 23.25
N ASP A 329 -10.20 -23.69 22.10
CA ASP A 329 -9.00 -24.51 21.82
C ASP A 329 -7.72 -23.68 21.75
N GLN A 330 -7.86 -22.41 21.34
CA GLN A 330 -6.78 -21.45 21.15
C GLN A 330 -7.16 -20.12 21.78
N PRO A 331 -6.19 -19.35 22.31
CA PRO A 331 -6.48 -18.02 22.81
C PRO A 331 -6.96 -17.10 21.68
N VAL A 332 -7.85 -16.17 22.01
CA VAL A 332 -8.28 -15.09 21.10
C VAL A 332 -7.47 -13.86 21.46
N ALA A 333 -6.57 -13.45 20.57
CA ALA A 333 -5.53 -12.49 20.90
C ALA A 333 -5.52 -11.28 19.95
N LEU A 334 -5.44 -10.08 20.51
CA LEU A 334 -5.31 -8.83 19.81
C LEU A 334 -3.91 -8.25 19.97
N ASN A 335 -3.34 -7.88 18.82
CA ASN A 335 -2.09 -7.18 18.74
C ASN A 335 -2.33 -5.67 18.82
N LEU A 336 -1.80 -5.01 19.86
CA LEU A 336 -1.92 -3.57 20.09
C LEU A 336 -0.56 -2.88 19.93
N PRO A 337 -0.35 -2.09 18.87
CA PRO A 337 0.76 -1.16 18.77
C PRO A 337 0.57 0.02 19.74
N ILE A 338 1.62 0.36 20.48
CA ILE A 338 1.63 1.40 21.50
C ILE A 338 2.72 2.42 21.14
N ASN A 339 2.32 3.69 21.03
CA ASN A 339 3.26 4.78 20.82
C ASN A 339 4.20 4.91 22.03
N LEU A 340 5.50 4.74 21.83
CA LEU A 340 6.47 4.82 22.92
C LEU A 340 6.75 6.26 23.34
N ARG A 341 6.45 7.25 22.51
CA ARG A 341 6.71 8.67 22.78
C ARG A 341 5.98 9.20 24.02
N SER A 342 4.83 8.62 24.38
CA SER A 342 4.11 8.99 25.60
C SER A 342 4.78 8.48 26.88
N PHE A 343 5.71 7.53 26.77
CA PHE A 343 6.45 6.93 27.90
C PHE A 343 7.92 7.37 27.95
N PHE A 344 8.44 7.82 26.80
CA PHE A 344 9.83 8.21 26.57
C PHE A 344 9.84 9.53 25.80
N ASP A 345 10.39 10.59 26.38
CA ASP A 345 10.44 11.94 25.81
C ASP A 345 11.20 11.98 24.46
N SER A 346 10.48 11.70 23.38
CA SER A 346 11.05 11.53 22.03
C SER A 346 10.15 12.19 20.97
N GLU A 347 10.79 12.99 20.11
CA GLU A 347 10.15 13.71 19.01
C GLU A 347 10.42 13.06 17.64
N THR A 348 10.93 11.82 17.62
CA THR A 348 11.30 11.14 16.38
C THR A 348 10.09 10.89 15.47
N LEU A 349 10.24 11.13 14.17
CA LEU A 349 9.25 10.76 13.15
C LEU A 349 9.53 9.38 12.54
N ALA A 350 10.63 8.71 12.95
CA ALA A 350 10.91 7.32 12.59
C ALA A 350 10.02 6.35 13.40
N ASN A 351 10.13 5.04 13.15
CA ASN A 351 9.37 4.06 13.90
C ASN A 351 9.73 4.09 15.39
N PHE A 352 8.76 4.40 16.26
CA PHE A 352 8.97 4.33 17.71
C PHE A 352 7.71 3.87 18.44
N PHE A 353 7.40 2.59 18.26
CA PHE A 353 6.28 1.91 18.91
C PHE A 353 6.71 0.56 19.48
N SER A 354 5.95 0.07 20.47
CA SER A 354 6.04 -1.30 20.95
C SER A 354 4.74 -2.02 20.63
N VAL A 355 4.79 -3.35 20.63
CA VAL A 355 3.62 -4.17 20.32
C VAL A 355 3.31 -5.03 21.53
N THR A 356 2.07 -4.98 21.99
CA THR A 356 1.60 -5.76 23.13
C THR A 356 0.47 -6.66 22.69
N ASN A 357 0.60 -7.95 23.02
CA ASN A 357 -0.44 -8.93 22.76
C ASN A 357 -1.37 -9.03 23.98
N ILE A 358 -2.66 -8.76 23.78
CA ILE A 358 -3.72 -8.88 24.78
C ILE A 358 -4.64 -10.01 24.36
N ALA A 359 -4.88 -10.99 25.22
CA ALA A 359 -5.59 -12.19 24.80
C ALA A 359 -6.56 -12.71 25.85
N TRP A 360 -7.71 -13.21 25.41
CA TRP A 360 -8.46 -14.13 26.24
C TRP A 360 -7.81 -15.53 26.15
N PRO A 361 -7.46 -16.18 27.28
CA PRO A 361 -6.73 -17.44 27.27
C PRO A 361 -7.57 -18.61 26.73
N LYS A 362 -6.90 -19.67 26.28
CA LYS A 362 -7.57 -20.94 25.94
C LYS A 362 -8.24 -21.56 27.18
N GLY A 363 -9.26 -22.38 26.96
CA GLY A 363 -10.06 -23.00 28.01
C GLY A 363 -11.48 -22.46 28.03
N LYS A 364 -11.97 -21.98 29.16
CA LYS A 364 -13.36 -21.55 29.30
C LYS A 364 -13.61 -20.22 28.57
N ALA A 365 -14.63 -20.19 27.71
CA ALA A 365 -15.05 -18.95 27.07
C ALA A 365 -15.65 -17.97 28.11
N PRO A 366 -15.55 -16.65 27.87
CA PRO A 366 -16.17 -15.65 28.72
C PRO A 366 -17.69 -15.79 28.68
N LYS A 367 -18.34 -15.67 29.84
CA LYS A 367 -19.81 -15.72 29.91
C LYS A 367 -20.43 -14.36 29.65
N ARG A 368 -19.73 -13.29 30.07
CA ARG A 368 -20.18 -11.92 29.96
C ARG A 368 -19.09 -11.05 29.33
N PHE A 369 -19.52 -9.96 28.70
CA PHE A 369 -18.60 -8.96 28.16
C PHE A 369 -17.70 -8.36 29.26
N GLU A 370 -18.27 -8.12 30.44
CA GLU A 370 -17.55 -7.54 31.57
C GLU A 370 -16.37 -8.40 32.02
N ASP A 371 -16.46 -9.73 31.87
CA ASP A 371 -15.35 -10.65 32.15
C ASP A 371 -14.15 -10.36 31.22
N VAL A 372 -14.43 -10.19 29.92
CA VAL A 372 -13.42 -9.83 28.91
C VAL A 372 -12.84 -8.46 29.20
N LEU A 373 -13.68 -7.50 29.56
CA LEU A 373 -13.23 -6.14 29.85
C LEU A 373 -12.30 -6.08 31.05
N ALA A 374 -12.61 -6.80 32.12
CA ALA A 374 -11.77 -6.90 33.30
C ALA A 374 -10.41 -7.54 32.98
N GLU A 375 -10.40 -8.64 32.22
CA GLU A 375 -9.15 -9.33 31.86
C GLU A 375 -8.28 -8.50 30.89
N VAL A 376 -8.89 -7.83 29.91
CA VAL A 376 -8.21 -6.88 29.03
C VAL A 376 -7.62 -5.72 29.83
N GLY A 377 -8.40 -5.15 30.75
CA GLY A 377 -7.98 -4.08 31.63
C GLY A 377 -6.73 -4.48 32.43
N ARG A 378 -6.79 -5.63 33.12
CA ARG A 378 -5.70 -6.21 33.88
C ARG A 378 -4.44 -6.39 33.03
N GLN A 379 -4.55 -7.02 31.86
CA GLN A 379 -3.39 -7.25 30.99
C GLN A 379 -2.79 -5.96 30.44
N MET A 380 -3.62 -4.98 30.08
CA MET A 380 -3.12 -3.68 29.61
C MET A 380 -2.40 -2.94 30.74
N ASP A 381 -2.94 -2.94 31.96
CA ASP A 381 -2.31 -2.29 33.12
C ASP A 381 -1.00 -2.96 33.54
N GLU A 382 -0.87 -4.28 33.36
CA GLU A 382 0.36 -5.02 33.67
C GLU A 382 1.43 -4.91 32.58
N LYS A 383 1.03 -4.89 31.30
CA LYS A 383 1.95 -4.98 30.15
C LYS A 383 2.34 -3.60 29.59
N ILE A 384 1.48 -2.60 29.74
CA ILE A 384 1.68 -1.24 29.20
C ILE A 384 2.22 -0.33 30.31
N VAL A 385 3.37 -0.71 30.84
CA VAL A 385 4.12 0.07 31.84
C VAL A 385 5.54 0.32 31.33
N LYS A 386 6.13 1.44 31.74
CA LYS A 386 7.42 1.91 31.22
C LYS A 386 8.52 0.85 31.36
N GLU A 387 8.53 0.12 32.47
CA GLU A 387 9.49 -0.94 32.78
C GLU A 387 9.42 -2.09 31.76
N ARG A 388 8.20 -2.53 31.41
CA ARG A 388 7.96 -3.61 30.43
C ARG A 388 8.31 -3.18 29.01
N LEU A 389 8.04 -1.91 28.70
CA LEU A 389 8.42 -1.32 27.42
C LEU A 389 9.96 -1.20 27.33
N GLU A 390 10.64 -0.77 28.40
CA GLU A 390 12.12 -0.76 28.49
C GLU A 390 12.72 -2.17 28.31
N GLU A 391 12.14 -3.21 28.93
CA GLU A 391 12.56 -4.61 28.75
C GLU A 391 12.48 -5.05 27.28
N THR A 392 11.41 -4.66 26.58
CA THR A 392 11.20 -4.98 25.16
C THR A 392 12.21 -4.25 24.26
N ILE A 393 12.46 -2.96 24.52
CA ILE A 393 13.49 -2.18 23.81
C ILE A 393 14.88 -2.80 24.06
N SER A 394 15.18 -3.17 25.32
CA SER A 394 16.43 -3.83 25.72
C SER A 394 16.67 -5.12 24.94
N TYR A 395 15.65 -5.98 24.83
CA TYR A 395 15.74 -7.25 24.11
C TYR A 395 15.96 -7.05 22.60
N ASN A 396 15.22 -6.13 21.97
CA ASN A 396 15.33 -5.88 20.53
C ASN A 396 16.69 -5.29 20.15
N VAL A 397 17.18 -4.32 20.93
CA VAL A 397 18.48 -3.65 20.68
C VAL A 397 19.67 -4.55 21.05
N SER A 398 19.57 -5.37 22.10
CA SER A 398 20.67 -6.26 22.51
C SER A 398 20.96 -7.34 21.45
N ASN A 399 19.92 -7.86 20.79
CA ASN A 399 20.08 -8.80 19.68
C ASN A 399 20.75 -8.15 18.46
N GLU A 400 20.50 -6.87 18.17
CA GLU A 400 21.14 -6.17 17.04
C GLU A 400 22.63 -5.84 17.28
N LYS A 401 23.05 -5.75 18.55
CA LYS A 401 24.44 -5.46 18.92
C LYS A 401 25.39 -6.66 18.75
N LYS A 402 24.87 -7.88 18.58
CA LYS A 402 25.69 -9.09 18.44
C LYS A 402 26.44 -9.09 17.10
N TRP A 403 27.77 -9.10 17.15
CA TRP A 403 28.64 -8.91 15.98
C TRP A 403 28.42 -9.95 14.89
N TYR A 404 28.19 -11.22 15.26
CA TYR A 404 27.98 -12.31 14.31
C TYR A 404 26.70 -12.17 13.50
N ILE A 405 25.64 -11.56 14.06
CA ILE A 405 24.40 -11.27 13.32
C ILE A 405 24.64 -10.24 12.22
N ARG A 406 25.63 -9.34 12.38
CA ARG A 406 25.92 -8.29 11.39
C ARG A 406 26.56 -8.85 10.11
N ILE A 407 27.37 -9.89 10.23
CA ILE A 407 28.16 -10.47 9.13
C ILE A 407 27.33 -11.44 8.26
N ILE A 408 26.18 -11.93 8.75
CA ILE A 408 25.32 -12.83 7.97
C ILE A 408 24.83 -12.13 6.68
N PRO A 409 25.00 -12.75 5.49
CA PRO A 409 24.47 -12.23 4.24
C PRO A 409 22.95 -12.00 4.26
N LEU A 410 22.46 -11.02 3.48
CA LEU A 410 21.03 -10.65 3.49
C LEU A 410 20.08 -11.79 3.11
N PHE A 411 20.46 -12.71 2.21
CA PHE A 411 19.54 -13.78 1.80
C PHE A 411 19.23 -14.76 2.95
N ILE A 412 20.23 -15.07 3.80
CA ILE A 412 20.04 -15.91 4.99
C ILE A 412 19.23 -15.15 6.04
N LYS A 413 19.56 -13.88 6.28
CA LYS A 413 18.79 -13.00 7.17
C LYS A 413 17.32 -12.94 6.74
N ASN A 414 17.03 -12.74 5.46
CA ASN A 414 15.66 -12.66 4.95
C ASN A 414 14.91 -13.98 5.18
N MET A 415 15.54 -15.13 4.95
CA MET A 415 14.92 -16.43 5.21
C MET A 415 14.59 -16.62 6.70
N ALA A 416 15.55 -16.31 7.59
CA ALA A 416 15.34 -16.40 9.04
C ALA A 416 14.26 -15.42 9.53
N MET A 417 14.30 -14.17 9.06
CA MET A 417 13.32 -13.14 9.41
C MET A 417 11.91 -13.50 8.92
N ASN A 418 11.78 -14.06 7.71
CA ASN A 418 10.51 -14.57 7.21
C ASN A 418 9.97 -15.72 8.09
N ALA A 419 10.82 -16.65 8.51
CA ALA A 419 10.42 -17.74 9.39
C ALA A 419 9.96 -17.22 10.78
N ILE A 420 10.71 -16.27 11.36
CA ILE A 420 10.35 -15.62 12.63
C ILE A 420 9.01 -14.88 12.50
N PHE A 421 8.82 -14.12 11.42
CA PHE A 421 7.58 -13.40 11.17
C PHE A 421 6.38 -14.33 10.97
N LEU A 422 6.56 -15.44 10.24
CA LEU A 422 5.51 -16.46 10.07
C LEU A 422 5.11 -17.12 11.39
N LYS A 423 6.05 -17.24 12.33
CA LYS A 423 5.75 -17.74 13.69
C LYS A 423 5.07 -16.66 14.53
N SER A 424 5.58 -15.43 14.55
CA SER A 424 5.03 -14.34 15.38
C SER A 424 3.65 -13.89 14.93
N SER A 425 3.39 -13.87 13.62
CA SER A 425 2.08 -13.54 13.04
C SER A 425 0.99 -14.54 13.38
N LYS A 426 1.33 -15.74 13.90
CA LYS A 426 0.35 -16.70 14.43
C LYS A 426 0.02 -16.47 15.91
N ALA A 427 0.73 -15.59 16.60
CA ALA A 427 0.51 -15.34 18.03
C ALA A 427 -0.69 -14.42 18.31
N TYR A 428 -1.33 -13.88 17.29
CA TYR A 428 -2.47 -12.98 17.41
C TYR A 428 -3.48 -13.17 16.27
N THR A 429 -4.77 -12.98 16.61
CA THR A 429 -5.94 -13.16 15.74
C THR A 429 -6.14 -11.96 14.80
N MET A 430 -6.01 -10.74 15.33
CA MET A 430 -6.01 -9.50 14.53
C MET A 430 -5.17 -8.40 15.19
N THR A 431 -5.03 -7.27 14.51
CA THR A 431 -4.41 -6.04 15.04
C THR A 431 -5.43 -4.93 15.18
N LEU A 432 -5.40 -4.24 16.34
CA LEU A 432 -6.10 -2.97 16.57
C LEU A 432 -5.04 -1.87 16.74
N SER A 433 -5.01 -0.88 15.85
CA SER A 433 -4.11 0.27 15.96
C SER A 433 -4.91 1.54 16.22
N ASN A 434 -4.63 2.21 17.33
CA ASN A 434 -5.27 3.47 17.69
C ASN A 434 -4.26 4.62 17.57
N LEU A 435 -4.52 5.55 16.64
CA LEU A 435 -3.69 6.75 16.44
C LEU A 435 -4.07 7.91 17.35
N GLY A 436 -5.20 7.81 18.06
CA GLY A 436 -5.70 8.86 18.93
C GLY A 436 -6.35 10.03 18.17
N PRO A 437 -6.44 11.20 18.82
CA PRO A 437 -7.05 12.38 18.21
C PRO A 437 -6.11 13.05 17.21
N VAL A 438 -6.66 13.50 16.09
CA VAL A 438 -6.00 14.41 15.14
C VAL A 438 -6.63 15.80 15.21
N SER A 439 -5.82 16.84 15.07
CA SER A 439 -6.25 18.23 14.98
C SER A 439 -5.59 18.92 13.79
N ILE A 440 -6.33 19.81 13.14
CA ILE A 440 -5.89 20.72 12.08
C ILE A 440 -5.98 22.16 12.59
N LYS A 441 -5.29 23.12 11.95
CA LYS A 441 -5.46 24.55 12.22
C LYS A 441 -6.96 24.93 12.30
N PRO A 442 -7.43 25.62 13.35
CA PRO A 442 -8.85 25.89 13.57
C PRO A 442 -9.57 26.55 12.37
N GLU A 443 -8.88 27.44 11.67
CA GLU A 443 -9.37 28.14 10.48
C GLU A 443 -9.62 27.24 9.26
N LEU A 444 -8.95 26.08 9.18
CA LEU A 444 -9.07 25.13 8.07
C LEU A 444 -9.98 23.95 8.42
N GLU A 445 -10.25 23.75 9.71
CA GLU A 445 -10.95 22.57 10.23
C GLU A 445 -12.31 22.38 9.56
N ASN A 446 -13.04 23.47 9.30
CA ASN A 446 -14.38 23.45 8.69
C ASN A 446 -14.44 22.95 7.26
N MET A 447 -13.29 22.86 6.57
CA MET A 447 -13.19 22.31 5.21
C MET A 447 -12.95 20.81 5.19
N VAL A 448 -12.62 20.22 6.35
CA VAL A 448 -12.35 18.80 6.52
C VAL A 448 -13.56 18.10 7.13
N ASP A 449 -13.91 16.96 6.55
CA ASP A 449 -15.05 16.14 6.97
C ASP A 449 -14.58 15.02 7.92
N ALA A 450 -13.60 14.20 7.49
CA ALA A 450 -13.19 13.02 8.24
C ALA A 450 -11.72 12.67 8.05
N PHE A 451 -11.19 11.89 8.99
CA PHE A 451 -9.91 11.20 8.89
C PHE A 451 -10.12 9.71 9.03
N HIS A 452 -9.39 8.92 8.23
CA HIS A 452 -9.40 7.45 8.32
C HIS A 452 -7.98 6.88 8.33
N VAL A 453 -7.85 5.71 8.94
CA VAL A 453 -6.63 4.91 8.95
C VAL A 453 -6.96 3.48 8.52
N LEU A 454 -6.29 2.99 7.49
CA LEU A 454 -6.38 1.61 7.03
C LEU A 454 -5.04 0.92 7.18
N ILE A 455 -5.04 -0.22 7.83
CA ILE A 455 -3.83 -1.04 8.01
C ILE A 455 -3.84 -2.12 6.93
N GLY A 456 -2.75 -2.25 6.17
CA GLY A 456 -2.65 -3.30 5.14
C GLY A 456 -2.82 -4.70 5.73
N VAL A 457 -3.65 -5.50 5.08
CA VAL A 457 -3.93 -6.89 5.44
C VAL A 457 -3.15 -7.87 4.57
N SER A 458 -3.07 -9.12 5.02
CA SER A 458 -2.45 -10.21 4.27
C SER A 458 -3.22 -11.51 4.46
N ARG A 459 -2.83 -12.57 3.76
CA ARG A 459 -3.43 -13.91 3.96
C ARG A 459 -3.15 -14.48 5.36
N GLN A 460 -2.04 -14.08 5.99
CA GLN A 460 -1.72 -14.46 7.37
C GLN A 460 -2.52 -13.64 8.38
N GLN A 461 -2.68 -12.34 8.12
CA GLN A 461 -3.39 -11.39 8.99
C GLN A 461 -4.56 -10.79 8.22
N LYS A 462 -5.68 -11.52 8.25
CA LYS A 462 -6.80 -11.38 7.31
C LYS A 462 -7.68 -10.17 7.55
N LEU A 463 -7.67 -9.65 8.76
CA LEU A 463 -8.53 -8.55 9.20
C LEU A 463 -7.74 -7.69 10.18
N LYS A 464 -7.85 -6.37 10.05
CA LYS A 464 -7.24 -5.39 10.96
C LYS A 464 -8.19 -4.22 11.17
N CYS A 465 -8.09 -3.58 12.34
CA CYS A 465 -8.88 -2.41 12.69
C CYS A 465 -7.97 -1.22 13.01
N GLY A 466 -8.20 -0.10 12.35
CA GLY A 466 -7.57 1.19 12.64
C GLY A 466 -8.57 2.13 13.32
N VAL A 467 -8.10 2.92 14.28
CA VAL A 467 -8.90 3.89 15.03
C VAL A 467 -8.26 5.26 14.98
N ILE A 468 -9.04 6.28 14.66
CA ILE A 468 -8.64 7.69 14.68
C ILE A 468 -9.83 8.55 15.11
N ALA A 469 -9.59 9.61 15.87
CA ALA A 469 -10.62 10.54 16.30
C ALA A 469 -10.38 11.92 15.70
N PHE A 470 -11.43 12.54 15.19
CA PHE A 470 -11.41 13.91 14.66
C PHE A 470 -12.69 14.60 15.08
N ARG A 471 -12.56 15.81 15.67
CA ARG A 471 -13.69 16.59 16.19
C ARG A 471 -14.52 15.82 17.23
N ASP A 472 -15.82 15.72 17.01
CA ASP A 472 -16.80 15.04 17.84
C ASP A 472 -17.02 13.58 17.43
N ARG A 473 -16.22 13.04 16.50
CA ARG A 473 -16.38 11.68 15.98
C ARG A 473 -15.12 10.84 16.13
N ILE A 474 -15.33 9.52 16.27
CA ILE A 474 -14.30 8.50 16.21
C ILE A 474 -14.58 7.55 15.05
N TYR A 475 -13.56 7.29 14.26
CA TYR A 475 -13.64 6.50 13.05
C TYR A 475 -12.93 5.17 13.27
N LEU A 476 -13.67 4.06 13.16
CA LEU A 476 -13.16 2.70 13.23
C LEU A 476 -13.17 2.11 11.83
N SER A 477 -12.01 1.72 11.34
CA SER A 477 -11.81 1.31 9.95
C SER A 477 -11.31 -0.12 9.89
N PHE A 478 -12.16 -1.03 9.44
CA PHE A 478 -11.82 -2.41 9.20
C PHE A 478 -11.31 -2.57 7.78
N ASN A 479 -10.16 -3.23 7.65
CA ASN A 479 -9.63 -3.68 6.37
C ASN A 479 -9.55 -5.21 6.39
N SER A 480 -10.03 -5.88 5.33
CA SER A 480 -10.12 -7.34 5.26
C SER A 480 -9.80 -7.92 3.89
N VAL A 481 -9.22 -9.12 3.84
CA VAL A 481 -9.15 -9.93 2.60
C VAL A 481 -10.33 -10.91 2.46
N MET A 482 -11.25 -10.91 3.42
CA MET A 482 -12.38 -11.84 3.48
C MET A 482 -13.57 -11.31 2.69
N ASP A 483 -14.39 -12.23 2.20
CA ASP A 483 -15.56 -11.93 1.39
C ASP A 483 -16.87 -11.77 2.17
N ASP A 484 -16.77 -11.66 3.50
CA ASP A 484 -17.89 -11.44 4.43
C ASP A 484 -17.60 -10.29 5.41
N LEU A 485 -18.66 -9.77 6.04
CA LEU A 485 -18.60 -8.69 7.03
C LEU A 485 -19.07 -9.13 8.42
N LYS A 486 -19.12 -10.45 8.70
CA LYS A 486 -19.80 -10.99 9.90
C LYS A 486 -19.27 -10.41 11.20
N LEU A 487 -17.94 -10.33 11.35
CA LEU A 487 -17.33 -9.79 12.56
C LEU A 487 -17.61 -8.30 12.71
N GLN A 488 -17.51 -7.56 11.61
CA GLN A 488 -17.66 -6.11 11.61
C GLN A 488 -19.11 -5.73 11.93
N GLU A 489 -20.10 -6.39 11.29
CA GLU A 489 -21.51 -6.18 11.57
C GLU A 489 -21.87 -6.55 13.01
N PHE A 490 -21.37 -7.69 13.52
CA PHE A 490 -21.59 -8.07 14.93
C PHE A 490 -20.99 -7.02 15.88
N PHE A 491 -19.75 -6.59 15.63
CA PHE A 491 -19.05 -5.62 16.47
C PHE A 491 -19.79 -4.27 16.52
N PHE A 492 -20.24 -3.74 15.38
CA PHE A 492 -20.97 -2.47 15.36
C PHE A 492 -22.38 -2.61 15.97
N SER A 493 -23.07 -3.73 15.73
CA SER A 493 -24.37 -4.01 16.37
C SER A 493 -24.22 -4.08 17.90
N PHE A 494 -23.16 -4.72 18.40
CA PHE A 494 -22.86 -4.80 19.83
C PHE A 494 -22.62 -3.43 20.47
N LEU A 495 -21.96 -2.50 19.76
CA LEU A 495 -21.78 -1.12 20.22
C LEU A 495 -23.08 -0.33 20.19
N GLU A 496 -23.89 -0.52 19.15
CA GLU A 496 -25.19 0.13 18.99
C GLU A 496 -26.18 -0.27 20.09
N GLU A 497 -26.28 -1.57 20.41
CA GLU A 497 -27.08 -2.10 21.53
C GLU A 497 -26.72 -1.47 22.88
N ARG A 498 -25.49 -0.99 23.02
CA ARG A 498 -24.99 -0.33 24.25
C ARG A 498 -25.13 1.19 24.22
N GLY A 499 -25.59 1.77 23.11
CA GLY A 499 -25.84 3.21 22.98
C GLY A 499 -24.78 3.98 22.20
N ALA A 500 -23.88 3.28 21.49
CA ALA A 500 -22.89 3.87 20.59
C ALA A 500 -23.14 3.42 19.14
N ALA A 501 -24.20 3.96 18.53
CA ALA A 501 -24.55 3.69 17.14
C ALA A 501 -23.47 4.21 16.17
N ALA A 502 -23.18 3.41 15.14
CA ALA A 502 -22.18 3.73 14.12
C ALA A 502 -22.85 4.00 12.77
N GLU A 503 -22.44 5.09 12.10
CA GLU A 503 -22.73 5.28 10.68
C GLU A 503 -21.71 4.48 9.86
N LEU A 504 -22.20 3.55 9.03
CA LEU A 504 -21.35 2.66 8.25
C LEU A 504 -21.16 3.15 6.81
N GLU A 505 -19.96 2.91 6.28
CA GLU A 505 -19.56 3.16 4.89
C GLU A 505 -18.60 2.07 4.41
N SER A 506 -18.85 1.46 3.25
CA SER A 506 -17.99 0.44 2.65
C SER A 506 -17.48 0.83 1.26
N ASN A 507 -16.50 0.08 0.78
CA ASN A 507 -15.98 0.20 -0.59
C ASN A 507 -16.69 -0.72 -1.61
N GLY A 508 -17.84 -1.31 -1.28
CA GLY A 508 -18.61 -2.13 -2.21
C GLY A 508 -18.02 -3.50 -2.58
N ALA A 509 -16.88 -3.90 -2.01
CA ALA A 509 -16.15 -5.10 -2.44
C ALA A 509 -16.84 -6.43 -2.05
N VAL A 510 -17.51 -6.44 -0.89
CA VAL A 510 -18.27 -7.59 -0.37
C VAL A 510 -19.72 -7.50 -0.81
N ASP A 511 -20.39 -6.43 -0.41
CA ASP A 511 -21.75 -6.07 -0.82
C ASP A 511 -21.84 -4.55 -1.01
N LYS A 512 -22.96 -4.09 -1.58
CA LYS A 512 -23.25 -2.67 -1.82
C LYS A 512 -24.08 -2.02 -0.72
N LYS A 513 -24.35 -2.71 0.40
CA LYS A 513 -25.29 -2.25 1.44
C LYS A 513 -24.87 -0.91 2.04
N TYR A 514 -23.57 -0.71 2.23
CA TYR A 514 -22.98 0.51 2.79
C TYR A 514 -22.13 1.29 1.79
N ASP A 515 -22.19 0.96 0.50
CA ASP A 515 -21.40 1.62 -0.53
C ASP A 515 -21.99 3.00 -0.84
N ARG A 516 -21.22 4.05 -0.53
CA ARG A 516 -21.59 5.45 -0.77
C ARG A 516 -20.95 6.03 -2.05
N GLY A 517 -20.24 5.22 -2.84
CA GLY A 517 -19.55 5.69 -4.05
C GLY A 517 -18.27 6.50 -3.79
N ASN A 518 -17.79 6.53 -2.55
CA ASN A 518 -16.59 7.26 -2.16
C ASN A 518 -15.28 6.53 -2.52
N PHE A 519 -15.36 5.28 -3.00
CA PHE A 519 -14.23 4.48 -3.46
C PHE A 519 -14.34 4.22 -4.98
N PRO A 520 -13.21 4.04 -5.69
CA PRO A 520 -13.26 3.63 -7.08
C PRO A 520 -13.98 2.28 -7.21
N ALA A 521 -14.84 2.16 -8.21
CA ALA A 521 -15.56 0.93 -8.51
C ALA A 521 -14.60 -0.13 -9.06
N VAL A 522 -13.95 -0.89 -8.18
CA VAL A 522 -13.10 -2.03 -8.53
C VAL A 522 -13.94 -3.32 -8.47
N SER A 523 -15.03 -3.39 -9.22
CA SER A 523 -15.88 -4.59 -9.22
C SER A 523 -15.50 -5.53 -10.36
N TYR A 524 -14.96 -6.70 -10.01
CA TYR A 524 -14.93 -7.85 -10.92
C TYR A 524 -16.20 -8.68 -10.69
N ASP A 525 -16.95 -8.96 -11.76
CA ASP A 525 -18.12 -9.83 -11.68
C ASP A 525 -17.69 -11.28 -11.36
N ARG A 526 -17.88 -11.66 -10.09
CA ARG A 526 -17.54 -12.99 -9.55
C ARG A 526 -18.25 -14.10 -10.33
N GLY A 527 -19.51 -13.88 -10.71
CA GLY A 527 -20.29 -14.84 -11.48
C GLY A 527 -19.70 -15.06 -12.86
N LYS A 528 -19.26 -13.98 -13.51
CA LYS A 528 -18.61 -14.04 -14.82
C LYS A 528 -17.26 -14.75 -14.77
N LEU A 529 -16.42 -14.49 -13.76
CA LEU A 529 -15.12 -15.17 -13.63
C LEU A 529 -15.27 -16.67 -13.35
N ARG A 530 -16.20 -17.06 -12.46
CA ARG A 530 -16.48 -18.47 -12.15
C ARG A 530 -17.06 -19.21 -13.36
N LYS A 531 -18.01 -18.59 -14.08
CA LYS A 531 -18.56 -19.13 -15.33
C LYS A 531 -17.46 -19.33 -16.38
N MET A 532 -16.62 -18.31 -16.60
CA MET A 532 -15.50 -18.39 -17.56
C MET A 532 -14.50 -19.49 -17.18
N THR A 533 -14.17 -19.62 -15.89
CA THR A 533 -13.27 -20.67 -15.40
C THR A 533 -13.86 -22.07 -15.62
N ASN A 534 -15.15 -22.26 -15.32
CA ASN A 534 -15.84 -23.53 -15.55
C ASN A 534 -15.90 -23.90 -17.05
N ILE A 535 -16.12 -22.90 -17.92
CA ILE A 535 -16.09 -23.10 -19.38
C ILE A 535 -14.71 -23.59 -19.81
N VAL A 536 -13.62 -22.99 -19.31
CA VAL A 536 -12.26 -23.43 -19.64
C VAL A 536 -12.03 -24.88 -19.19
N TYR A 537 -12.46 -25.27 -17.98
CA TYR A 537 -12.35 -26.66 -17.53
C TYR A 537 -13.18 -27.63 -18.37
N LEU A 538 -14.39 -27.24 -18.77
CA LEU A 538 -15.23 -28.05 -19.65
C LEU A 538 -14.55 -28.29 -21.00
N VAL A 539 -13.95 -27.25 -21.59
CA VAL A 539 -13.19 -27.35 -22.84
C VAL A 539 -11.99 -28.29 -22.68
N LEU A 540 -11.22 -28.15 -21.61
CA LEU A 540 -10.06 -29.03 -21.34
C LEU A 540 -10.48 -30.50 -21.17
N LEU A 541 -11.55 -30.76 -20.43
CA LEU A 541 -12.08 -32.12 -20.22
C LEU A 541 -12.60 -32.73 -21.53
N THR A 542 -13.27 -31.92 -22.36
CA THR A 542 -13.75 -32.35 -23.68
C THR A 542 -12.57 -32.69 -24.61
N ALA A 543 -11.52 -31.86 -24.62
CA ALA A 543 -10.31 -32.13 -25.39
C ALA A 543 -9.60 -33.42 -24.94
N ALA A 544 -9.54 -33.68 -23.62
CA ALA A 544 -9.00 -34.93 -23.09
C ALA A 544 -9.83 -36.16 -23.52
N ALA A 545 -11.16 -36.05 -23.50
CA ALA A 545 -12.05 -37.11 -23.96
C ALA A 545 -11.90 -37.39 -25.46
N ILE A 546 -11.86 -36.35 -26.29
CA ILE A 546 -11.68 -36.47 -27.75
C ILE A 546 -10.33 -37.13 -28.07
N THR A 547 -9.23 -36.68 -27.44
CA THR A 547 -7.91 -37.27 -27.68
C THR A 547 -7.83 -38.72 -27.23
N GLY A 548 -8.47 -39.07 -26.10
CA GLY A 548 -8.65 -40.45 -25.67
C GLY A 548 -9.38 -41.31 -26.70
N LEU A 549 -10.51 -40.82 -27.22
CA LEU A 549 -11.32 -41.51 -28.22
C LEU A 549 -10.58 -41.69 -29.56
N VAL A 550 -9.93 -40.64 -30.06
CA VAL A 550 -9.15 -40.71 -31.32
C VAL A 550 -8.03 -41.72 -31.21
N ASN A 551 -7.31 -41.74 -30.09
CA ASN A 551 -6.24 -42.71 -29.88
C ASN A 551 -6.78 -44.15 -29.76
N PHE A 552 -7.91 -44.35 -29.08
CA PHE A 552 -8.58 -45.66 -29.03
C PHE A 552 -8.93 -46.16 -30.44
N LEU A 553 -9.53 -45.30 -31.27
CA LEU A 553 -9.91 -45.64 -32.66
C LEU A 553 -8.70 -45.84 -33.59
N THR A 554 -7.54 -45.28 -33.26
CA THR A 554 -6.32 -45.37 -34.07
C THR A 554 -5.27 -46.33 -33.50
N TYR A 555 -5.58 -46.98 -32.37
CA TYR A 555 -4.63 -47.80 -31.62
C TYR A 555 -4.11 -48.98 -32.46
N GLU A 556 -4.95 -49.62 -33.26
CA GLU A 556 -4.52 -50.74 -34.12
C GLU A 556 -3.43 -50.33 -35.12
N LYS A 557 -3.40 -49.06 -35.54
CA LYS A 557 -2.42 -48.55 -36.51
C LYS A 557 -1.12 -48.07 -35.84
N VAL A 558 -1.23 -47.41 -34.70
CA VAL A 558 -0.11 -46.70 -34.05
C VAL A 558 0.53 -47.52 -32.93
N LYS A 559 -0.23 -48.44 -32.31
CA LYS A 559 0.17 -49.34 -31.21
C LYS A 559 0.80 -48.65 -29.99
N ILE A 560 0.57 -47.34 -29.82
CA ILE A 560 1.11 -46.53 -28.72
C ILE A 560 -0.02 -45.71 -28.11
N TRP A 561 -0.10 -45.68 -26.77
CA TRP A 561 -1.09 -44.88 -26.04
C TRP A 561 -0.72 -43.39 -25.96
N TRP A 562 -0.57 -42.71 -27.12
CA TRP A 562 -0.13 -41.31 -27.16
C TRP A 562 -1.10 -40.34 -26.45
N SER A 563 -2.40 -40.68 -26.38
CA SER A 563 -3.38 -39.85 -25.66
C SER A 563 -3.09 -39.74 -24.17
N LEU A 564 -2.41 -40.70 -23.54
CA LEU A 564 -2.04 -40.60 -22.12
C LEU A 564 -1.07 -39.45 -21.87
N ILE A 565 -0.13 -39.22 -22.79
CA ILE A 565 0.80 -38.10 -22.73
C ILE A 565 0.03 -36.78 -22.89
N THR A 566 -0.89 -36.72 -23.85
CA THR A 566 -1.72 -35.53 -24.11
C THR A 566 -2.67 -35.21 -22.96
N ILE A 567 -3.33 -36.22 -22.40
CA ILE A 567 -4.22 -36.08 -21.24
C ILE A 567 -3.42 -35.66 -20.01
N GLY A 568 -2.21 -36.19 -19.82
CA GLY A 568 -1.28 -35.72 -18.79
C GLY A 568 -0.94 -34.23 -18.92
N GLY A 569 -0.67 -33.76 -20.15
CA GLY A 569 -0.46 -32.34 -20.44
C GLY A 569 -1.70 -31.47 -20.19
N ILE A 570 -2.89 -31.94 -20.57
CA ILE A 570 -4.17 -31.25 -20.30
C ILE A 570 -4.44 -31.18 -18.80
N ALA A 571 -4.24 -32.28 -18.07
CA ALA A 571 -4.39 -32.34 -16.62
C ALA A 571 -3.40 -31.39 -15.92
N TYR A 572 -2.17 -31.30 -16.42
CA TYR A 572 -1.18 -30.35 -15.94
C TYR A 572 -1.63 -28.90 -16.17
N VAL A 573 -2.08 -28.53 -17.37
CA VAL A 573 -2.64 -27.19 -17.66
C VAL A 573 -3.85 -26.88 -16.77
N ALA A 574 -4.75 -27.83 -16.57
CA ALA A 574 -5.92 -27.70 -15.70
C ALA A 574 -5.54 -27.49 -14.23
N MET A 575 -4.56 -28.26 -13.73
CA MET A 575 -4.00 -28.12 -12.39
C MET A 575 -3.32 -26.77 -12.21
N THR A 576 -2.57 -26.32 -13.22
CA THR A 576 -1.84 -25.05 -13.20
C THR A 576 -2.79 -23.88 -13.22
N LEU A 577 -3.83 -23.91 -14.05
CA LEU A 577 -4.90 -22.91 -14.04
C LEU A 577 -5.59 -22.86 -12.66
N ARG A 578 -5.84 -24.02 -12.05
CA ARG A 578 -6.43 -24.12 -10.71
C ARG A 578 -5.53 -23.47 -9.67
N TYR A 579 -4.24 -23.79 -9.71
CA TYR A 579 -3.24 -23.27 -8.80
C TYR A 579 -3.08 -21.76 -8.97
N SER A 580 -3.06 -21.26 -10.21
CA SER A 580 -2.90 -19.86 -10.56
C SER A 580 -4.08 -18.99 -10.13
N ILE A 581 -5.30 -19.52 -10.18
CA ILE A 581 -6.52 -18.85 -9.73
C ILE A 581 -6.65 -18.88 -8.20
N ILE A 582 -6.25 -19.98 -7.53
CA ILE A 582 -6.40 -20.18 -6.08
C ILE A 582 -5.24 -19.54 -5.28
N ARG A 583 -4.02 -19.60 -5.80
CA ARG A 583 -2.81 -19.00 -5.22
C ARG A 583 -2.22 -18.02 -6.21
N ARG A 584 -2.34 -16.74 -5.90
CA ARG A 584 -1.69 -15.64 -6.64
C ARG A 584 -0.18 -15.62 -6.37
N ALA A 585 0.53 -16.67 -6.74
CA ALA A 585 1.93 -16.46 -7.11
C ALA A 585 1.93 -15.77 -8.47
N SER A 586 2.92 -14.91 -8.73
CA SER A 586 3.04 -14.17 -9.99
C SER A 586 2.76 -15.11 -11.17
N LEU A 587 1.70 -14.83 -11.94
CA LEU A 587 1.22 -15.72 -13.02
C LEU A 587 2.38 -16.10 -13.95
N ALA A 588 3.26 -15.14 -14.21
CA ALA A 588 4.46 -15.32 -14.99
C ALA A 588 5.57 -16.14 -14.29
N GLY A 589 5.74 -16.04 -12.97
CA GLY A 589 6.68 -16.88 -12.21
C GLY A 589 6.20 -18.33 -12.07
N ILE A 590 4.89 -18.56 -12.11
CA ILE A 590 4.33 -19.91 -12.28
C ILE A 590 4.60 -20.41 -13.70
N LEU A 591 4.24 -19.63 -14.74
CA LEU A 591 4.48 -19.99 -16.15
C LEU A 591 5.94 -20.35 -16.42
N VAL A 592 6.90 -19.57 -15.93
CA VAL A 592 8.33 -19.88 -16.12
C VAL A 592 8.75 -21.17 -15.42
N ARG A 593 8.34 -21.40 -14.16
CA ARG A 593 8.66 -22.67 -13.46
C ARG A 593 8.02 -23.88 -14.13
N GLN A 594 6.80 -23.69 -14.65
CA GLN A 594 6.04 -24.72 -15.35
C GLN A 594 6.62 -25.04 -16.73
N SER A 595 7.07 -24.02 -17.45
CA SER A 595 7.78 -24.16 -18.72
C SER A 595 9.10 -24.90 -18.55
N ILE A 596 9.91 -24.54 -17.54
CA ILE A 596 11.15 -25.26 -17.22
C ILE A 596 10.85 -26.73 -16.89
N GLY A 597 9.84 -27.01 -16.07
CA GLY A 597 9.42 -28.38 -15.75
C GLY A 597 8.96 -29.17 -16.98
N ALA A 598 8.17 -28.53 -17.86
CA ALA A 598 7.71 -29.14 -19.10
C ALA A 598 8.84 -29.42 -20.10
N GLN A 599 9.83 -28.53 -20.22
CA GLN A 599 11.02 -28.75 -21.06
C GLN A 599 11.82 -29.96 -20.56
N ILE A 600 12.08 -30.07 -19.25
CA ILE A 600 12.77 -31.22 -18.65
C ILE A 600 12.00 -32.52 -18.93
N LEU A 601 10.67 -32.48 -18.76
CA LEU A 601 9.82 -33.64 -19.02
C LEU A 601 9.86 -34.05 -20.50
N LEU A 602 9.82 -33.09 -21.44
CA LEU A 602 9.90 -33.38 -22.87
C LEU A 602 11.22 -34.02 -23.26
N VAL A 603 12.35 -33.56 -22.71
CA VAL A 603 13.67 -34.20 -22.91
C VAL A 603 13.68 -35.61 -22.33
N LEU A 604 13.10 -35.81 -21.14
CA LEU A 604 13.01 -37.14 -20.51
C LEU A 604 12.16 -38.10 -21.36
N ILE A 605 11.05 -37.64 -21.91
CA ILE A 605 10.19 -38.46 -22.80
C ILE A 605 10.95 -38.81 -24.08
N ASP A 606 11.62 -37.85 -24.70
CA ASP A 606 12.44 -38.11 -25.88
C ASP A 606 13.55 -39.13 -25.55
N TYR A 607 14.24 -38.96 -24.43
CA TYR A 607 15.25 -39.90 -23.96
C TYR A 607 14.70 -41.32 -23.75
N MET A 608 13.57 -41.45 -23.05
CA MET A 608 12.92 -42.74 -22.82
C MET A 608 12.37 -43.39 -24.10
N THR A 609 12.11 -42.61 -25.14
CA THR A 609 11.59 -43.09 -26.45
C THR A 609 12.69 -43.30 -27.49
N GLY A 610 13.97 -43.24 -27.08
CA GLY A 610 15.13 -43.51 -27.93
C GLY A 610 15.87 -42.28 -28.45
N PHE A 611 15.66 -41.12 -27.83
CA PHE A 611 16.31 -39.83 -28.07
C PHE A 611 16.44 -39.47 -29.56
N ARG A 612 15.29 -39.36 -30.23
CA ARG A 612 15.23 -39.00 -31.66
C ARG A 612 15.41 -37.50 -31.89
N GLY A 613 15.54 -36.71 -30.81
CA GLY A 613 15.85 -35.28 -30.84
C GLY A 613 14.64 -34.39 -31.17
N TRP A 614 13.42 -34.93 -31.21
CA TRP A 614 12.21 -34.15 -31.50
C TRP A 614 11.88 -33.15 -30.39
N SER A 615 12.25 -33.47 -29.14
CA SER A 615 12.06 -32.57 -28.01
C SER A 615 12.86 -31.29 -28.16
N VAL A 616 14.14 -31.42 -28.55
CA VAL A 616 15.08 -30.29 -28.64
C VAL A 616 14.94 -29.55 -29.96
N ASN A 617 14.68 -30.25 -31.06
CA ASN A 617 14.55 -29.63 -32.39
C ASN A 617 13.22 -28.88 -32.57
N TYR A 618 12.12 -29.33 -31.95
CA TYR A 618 10.78 -28.80 -32.24
C TYR A 618 9.97 -28.45 -30.99
N ALA A 619 9.89 -29.34 -30.00
CA ALA A 619 8.96 -29.16 -28.87
C ALA A 619 9.38 -28.02 -27.94
N ILE A 620 10.67 -27.94 -27.56
CA ILE A 620 11.20 -26.88 -26.69
C ILE A 620 11.11 -25.50 -27.38
N PRO A 621 11.59 -25.32 -28.63
CA PRO A 621 11.42 -24.04 -29.33
C PRO A 621 9.95 -23.60 -29.45
N SER A 622 9.02 -24.54 -29.67
CA SER A 622 7.58 -24.25 -29.77
C SER A 622 6.96 -23.86 -28.42
N LEU A 623 7.38 -24.49 -27.33
CA LEU A 623 6.92 -24.17 -25.98
C LEU A 623 7.40 -22.78 -25.55
N ILE A 624 8.66 -22.43 -25.84
CA ILE A 624 9.20 -21.08 -25.60
C ILE A 624 8.42 -20.03 -26.41
N LEU A 625 8.07 -20.34 -27.67
CA LEU A 625 7.26 -19.45 -28.50
C LEU A 625 5.86 -19.21 -27.90
N PHE A 626 5.23 -20.27 -27.40
CA PHE A 626 3.97 -20.17 -26.67
C PHE A 626 4.10 -19.26 -25.43
N ASP A 627 5.17 -19.40 -24.65
CA ASP A 627 5.42 -18.56 -23.48
C ASP A 627 5.59 -17.07 -23.85
N VAL A 628 6.26 -16.78 -24.97
CA VAL A 628 6.39 -15.41 -25.51
C VAL A 628 5.01 -14.81 -25.79
N ILE A 629 4.13 -15.54 -26.49
CA ILE A 629 2.77 -15.09 -26.81
C ILE A 629 1.92 -14.96 -25.55
N ALA A 630 2.01 -15.92 -24.63
CA ALA A 630 1.26 -15.92 -23.38
C ALA A 630 1.62 -14.72 -22.49
N ILE A 631 2.89 -14.33 -22.43
CA ILE A 631 3.32 -13.13 -21.69
C ILE A 631 2.81 -11.85 -22.34
N VAL A 632 2.85 -11.74 -23.66
CA VAL A 632 2.28 -10.56 -24.36
C VAL A 632 0.79 -10.45 -24.05
N PHE A 633 0.06 -11.56 -24.11
CA PHE A 633 -1.35 -11.60 -23.76
C PHE A 633 -1.61 -11.19 -22.30
N LEU A 634 -0.79 -11.66 -21.36
CA LEU A 634 -0.86 -11.25 -19.96
C LEU A 634 -0.54 -9.77 -19.75
N ILE A 635 0.41 -9.21 -20.50
CA ILE A 635 0.72 -7.76 -20.50
C ILE A 635 -0.50 -6.97 -20.99
N LEU A 636 -1.20 -7.46 -22.01
CA LEU A 636 -2.39 -6.81 -22.57
C LEU A 636 -3.60 -6.85 -21.62
N ILE A 637 -3.77 -7.93 -20.85
CA ILE A 637 -4.83 -8.07 -19.84
C ILE A 637 -4.50 -7.29 -18.57
N ASN A 638 -3.29 -7.48 -18.03
CA ASN A 638 -2.86 -6.89 -16.77
C ASN A 638 -2.00 -5.65 -17.02
N ARG A 639 -2.59 -4.66 -17.71
CA ARG A 639 -1.91 -3.40 -18.06
C ARG A 639 -1.48 -2.57 -16.86
N LEU A 640 -1.94 -2.88 -15.64
CA LEU A 640 -1.58 -2.15 -14.42
C LEU A 640 -0.33 -2.68 -13.72
N ASN A 641 0.04 -3.95 -13.95
CA ASN A 641 1.25 -4.56 -13.38
C ASN A 641 2.16 -5.15 -14.48
N TRP A 642 2.07 -4.64 -15.72
CA TRP A 642 2.80 -5.16 -16.88
C TRP A 642 4.33 -5.19 -16.65
N GLN A 643 4.87 -4.30 -15.80
CA GLN A 643 6.29 -4.24 -15.47
C GLN A 643 6.79 -5.54 -14.83
N SER A 644 5.95 -6.21 -14.03
CA SER A 644 6.30 -7.50 -13.43
C SER A 644 6.49 -8.58 -14.49
N TYR A 645 5.77 -8.50 -15.62
CA TYR A 645 5.84 -9.45 -16.74
C TYR A 645 7.03 -9.22 -17.66
N PHE A 646 7.47 -7.96 -17.79
CA PHE A 646 8.63 -7.58 -18.60
C PHE A 646 9.91 -8.34 -18.21
N MET A 647 10.08 -8.64 -16.91
CA MET A 647 11.25 -9.39 -16.47
C MET A 647 11.24 -10.86 -16.90
N TYR A 648 10.06 -11.47 -16.93
CA TYR A 648 9.90 -12.82 -17.44
C TYR A 648 10.09 -12.87 -18.96
N GLN A 649 9.68 -11.81 -19.66
CA GLN A 649 9.93 -11.65 -21.09
C GLN A 649 11.43 -11.66 -21.42
N ILE A 650 12.25 -10.94 -20.64
CA ILE A 650 13.71 -10.98 -20.76
C ILE A 650 14.26 -12.39 -20.48
N ALA A 651 13.81 -13.03 -19.40
CA ALA A 651 14.25 -14.39 -19.06
C ALA A 651 13.93 -15.41 -20.15
N ILE A 652 12.71 -15.39 -20.70
CA ILE A 652 12.29 -16.24 -21.82
C ILE A 652 13.08 -15.93 -23.09
N THR A 653 13.39 -14.65 -23.34
CA THR A 653 14.25 -14.25 -24.46
C THR A 653 15.65 -14.86 -24.30
N ILE A 654 16.26 -14.78 -23.10
CA ILE A 654 17.56 -15.43 -22.82
C ILE A 654 17.46 -16.95 -23.00
N PHE A 655 16.43 -17.59 -22.46
CA PHE A 655 16.23 -19.03 -22.59
C PHE A 655 15.99 -19.48 -24.03
N SER A 656 15.43 -18.62 -24.89
CA SER A 656 15.26 -18.91 -26.32
C SER A 656 16.58 -19.13 -27.05
N PHE A 657 17.71 -18.63 -26.53
CA PHE A 657 19.04 -18.90 -27.09
C PHE A 657 19.60 -20.28 -26.72
N ILE A 658 19.08 -20.97 -25.70
CA ILE A 658 19.62 -22.27 -25.27
C ILE A 658 19.58 -23.31 -26.40
N PRO A 659 18.46 -23.52 -27.12
CA PRO A 659 18.46 -24.41 -28.28
C PRO A 659 19.44 -24.00 -29.39
N LEU A 660 19.78 -22.72 -29.51
CA LEU A 660 20.74 -22.26 -30.52
C LEU A 660 22.19 -22.50 -30.08
N ILE A 661 22.47 -22.39 -28.78
CA ILE A 661 23.77 -22.75 -28.17
C ILE A 661 24.00 -24.25 -28.26
N LEU A 662 22.97 -25.07 -27.98
CA LEU A 662 23.04 -26.52 -28.10
C LEU A 662 23.27 -26.97 -29.56
N TRP A 663 22.76 -26.21 -30.54
CA TRP A 663 23.07 -26.42 -31.96
C TRP A 663 24.52 -26.08 -32.27
N ALA A 664 25.03 -24.96 -31.77
CA ALA A 664 26.44 -24.60 -31.93
C ALA A 664 27.40 -25.62 -31.26
N ALA A 665 26.94 -26.30 -30.20
CA ALA A 665 27.66 -27.40 -29.55
C ALA A 665 27.54 -28.76 -30.29
N GLY A 666 26.78 -28.82 -31.39
CA GLY A 666 26.61 -30.03 -32.21
C GLY A 666 25.58 -31.02 -31.68
N TRP A 667 24.75 -30.64 -30.69
CA TRP A 667 23.77 -31.54 -30.05
C TRP A 667 22.38 -31.48 -30.71
N ILE A 668 22.18 -30.59 -31.68
CA ILE A 668 20.91 -30.35 -32.39
C ILE A 668 21.16 -30.43 -33.89
N THR A 669 20.23 -31.07 -34.61
CA THR A 669 20.35 -31.35 -36.04
C THR A 669 19.59 -30.36 -36.92
N SER A 670 18.56 -29.68 -36.40
CA SER A 670 17.74 -28.72 -37.16
C SER A 670 17.55 -27.40 -36.39
N PRO A 671 18.21 -26.30 -36.77
CA PRO A 671 18.13 -25.04 -36.03
C PRO A 671 16.95 -24.14 -36.41
N MET A 672 16.18 -24.46 -37.46
CA MET A 672 15.22 -23.52 -38.07
C MET A 672 14.16 -23.01 -37.08
N MET A 673 13.56 -23.90 -36.28
CA MET A 673 12.58 -23.50 -35.28
C MET A 673 13.20 -22.66 -34.16
N SER A 674 14.41 -23.02 -33.71
CA SER A 674 15.16 -22.27 -32.70
C SER A 674 15.47 -20.85 -33.18
N VAL A 675 15.87 -20.69 -34.45
CA VAL A 675 16.14 -19.38 -35.06
C VAL A 675 14.87 -18.53 -35.10
N ILE A 676 13.74 -19.09 -35.55
CA ILE A 676 12.46 -18.39 -35.58
C ILE A 676 12.04 -17.95 -34.18
N THR A 677 12.15 -18.84 -33.18
CA THR A 677 11.79 -18.53 -31.80
C THR A 677 12.65 -17.41 -31.21
N VAL A 678 13.96 -17.39 -31.48
CA VAL A 678 14.86 -16.31 -31.06
C VAL A 678 14.49 -14.99 -31.74
N ILE A 679 14.27 -14.99 -33.06
CA ILE A 679 13.90 -13.78 -33.80
C ILE A 679 12.59 -13.21 -33.25
N LEU A 680 11.58 -14.05 -33.03
CA LEU A 680 10.29 -13.59 -32.53
C LEU A 680 10.38 -13.11 -31.07
N SER A 681 11.10 -13.83 -30.19
CA SER A 681 11.26 -13.42 -28.79
C SER A 681 11.97 -12.06 -28.66
N VAL A 682 13.04 -11.86 -29.43
CA VAL A 682 13.80 -10.59 -29.48
C VAL A 682 12.96 -9.48 -30.08
N SER A 683 12.23 -9.75 -31.16
CA SER A 683 11.35 -8.75 -31.80
C SER A 683 10.26 -8.29 -30.85
N VAL A 684 9.61 -9.23 -30.15
CA VAL A 684 8.57 -8.93 -29.17
C VAL A 684 9.14 -8.17 -27.98
N LEU A 685 10.36 -8.49 -27.52
CA LEU A 685 11.07 -7.72 -26.49
C LEU A 685 11.34 -6.28 -26.96
N LEU A 686 11.84 -6.09 -28.18
CA LEU A 686 12.08 -4.77 -28.77
C LEU A 686 10.79 -3.96 -28.90
N ILE A 687 9.71 -4.58 -29.38
CA ILE A 687 8.39 -3.94 -29.48
C ILE A 687 7.90 -3.50 -28.10
N THR A 688 8.01 -4.34 -27.08
CA THR A 688 7.65 -3.96 -25.70
C THR A 688 8.53 -2.81 -25.18
N ILE A 689 9.79 -2.72 -25.59
CA ILE A 689 10.69 -1.61 -25.22
C ILE A 689 10.35 -0.32 -25.95
N ILE A 690 9.95 -0.40 -27.22
CA ILE A 690 9.62 0.75 -28.07
C ILE A 690 8.25 1.33 -27.70
N LEU A 691 7.23 0.46 -27.57
CA LEU A 691 5.88 0.84 -27.17
C LEU A 691 5.76 1.10 -25.67
N GLY A 692 6.70 0.59 -24.89
CA GLY A 692 6.80 0.84 -23.47
C GLY A 692 7.10 2.30 -23.16
N ASP A 693 6.32 2.87 -22.24
CA ASP A 693 6.50 4.24 -21.77
C ASP A 693 7.89 4.44 -21.10
N ARG A 694 8.20 5.67 -20.65
CA ARG A 694 9.45 6.03 -19.92
C ARG A 694 9.80 5.04 -18.79
N SER A 695 8.81 4.31 -18.27
CA SER A 695 8.95 3.19 -17.33
C SER A 695 9.82 2.02 -17.83
N VAL A 696 9.71 1.54 -19.08
CA VAL A 696 10.55 0.42 -19.59
C VAL A 696 12.01 0.84 -19.68
N LYS A 697 12.26 2.01 -20.30
CA LYS A 697 13.61 2.54 -20.48
C LYS A 697 14.28 2.80 -19.13
N LYS A 698 13.53 3.28 -18.14
CA LYS A 698 13.98 3.41 -16.75
C LYS A 698 14.30 2.06 -16.09
N GLU A 699 13.53 1.00 -16.33
CA GLU A 699 13.76 -0.35 -15.78
C GLU A 699 15.02 -1.03 -16.35
N LEU A 700 15.24 -0.92 -17.66
CA LEU A 700 16.46 -1.42 -18.32
C LEU A 700 17.71 -0.71 -17.81
N LYS A 701 17.66 0.63 -17.72
CA LYS A 701 18.73 1.46 -17.15
C LYS A 701 19.00 1.11 -15.68
N ARG A 702 17.93 0.82 -14.93
CA ARG A 702 17.94 0.45 -13.49
C ARG A 702 18.63 -0.87 -13.19
N ARG A 703 18.60 -1.87 -14.08
CA ARG A 703 19.12 -3.23 -13.79
C ARG A 703 20.42 -3.58 -14.50
N PHE A 704 20.63 -3.05 -15.70
CA PHE A 704 21.83 -3.34 -16.50
C PHE A 704 22.89 -2.23 -16.42
N TYR A 705 22.68 -1.21 -15.57
CA TYR A 705 23.64 -0.12 -15.32
C TYR A 705 24.20 0.56 -16.59
N PHE A 706 23.38 0.70 -17.64
CA PHE A 706 23.72 1.52 -18.81
C PHE A 706 23.43 3.01 -18.58
#